data_AF-A0A372R9J5-F1
#
_entry.id   AF-A0A372R9J5-F1
#
_cell.length_a   1.000
_cell.length_b   1.000
_cell.length_c   1.000
_cell.angle_alpha   90.00
_cell.angle_beta   90.00
_cell.angle_gamma   90.00
#
_symmetry.space_group_name_H-M   'P 1'
#
loop_
_entity.id
_entity.type
_entity.pdbx_description
1 polymer ?
#
loop_
_entity_poly.entity_id
_entity_poly.type
_entity_poly.pdbx_seq_one_letter_code
_entity_poly.pdbx_strand_id
1 'polypeptide(L)'
;MQAANNLNESIEKAISIKYYKYKNFYNVEKIGNSDSEEIYSTNLKNSEQYFTLKSFDFNDITMKEITHELELHHKIVHRNIIQLFGITEKVNEDNQKKEHLLVMEYAGDNTLQNYLKEGYKNLTRENKYNLAYQLVCTISWLHDKEIVHGDLNSSYILVYKDIIKLTDFGLSKRIKEASNQKSDMIPYIDPKKFAISNKMYLLNKKSDVYSIGVLLWEISSGQPPFKDEIYDANLATKILQGYREKIVPNTLINYSNLYIECWNCEPDDRPDMIQVFAKLKEIITKSVNFKQLLSIQQFNNVKNINIDNNNILQINQNFDKISIKEIEPKTQNINKYIFEEDLSFVVDELVDLYFEEVNKGKEEKMRKQDILNYIDNNELKLQEIHEWLINNQDGSNFYYLLGYFNFQGIIGEANKQEASELFQKAAKLGNNAAQYNLANMYIDGEGVDKDYKKAFELSLGLAEKEYLSGINLLGYCYKYGIGTDINEQKSFESYQKAANLGNSNGLNNLGICYEYGTGTDIDEQKAFELYQEAANLGNANGMNSLGFCYENGAGTDINEQKAFELYQKAADLGNASGTNSLGCCYEKGVGTDIDIQKAFELYQLAANLGNDHAQFNLALMYEFGKGIEKDINKATYWYIKSAEQGYDEAQDKLEKILNNL
;
A
#
# COMPACT_ATOMS: atom_id res chain seq x y z
N MET A 1 -16.65 38.90 30.19
CA MET A 1 -15.60 37.98 30.67
C MET A 1 -16.09 36.53 30.88
N GLN A 2 -17.37 36.29 31.20
CA GLN A 2 -17.94 34.92 31.32
C GLN A 2 -18.37 34.26 30.00
N ALA A 3 -18.62 35.01 28.93
CA ALA A 3 -19.07 34.44 27.64
C ALA A 3 -17.93 33.77 26.83
N ALA A 4 -16.70 34.29 26.90
CA ALA A 4 -15.55 33.75 26.15
C ALA A 4 -15.01 32.43 26.73
N ASN A 5 -15.15 32.19 28.05
CA ASN A 5 -14.76 30.92 28.67
C ASN A 5 -15.71 29.76 28.31
N ASN A 6 -16.88 30.05 27.74
CA ASN A 6 -17.87 29.03 27.36
C ASN A 6 -17.64 28.50 25.93
N LEU A 7 -16.84 29.19 25.11
CA LEU A 7 -16.66 28.87 23.69
C LEU A 7 -15.72 27.68 23.48
N ASN A 8 -14.54 27.72 24.08
CA ASN A 8 -13.57 26.65 23.93
C ASN A 8 -14.01 25.39 24.65
N GLU A 9 -14.63 25.49 25.83
CA GLU A 9 -15.24 24.32 26.47
C GLU A 9 -16.36 23.73 25.59
N SER A 10 -17.12 24.55 24.87
CA SER A 10 -18.14 24.06 23.94
C SER A 10 -17.53 23.43 22.68
N ILE A 11 -16.43 23.97 22.14
CA ILE A 11 -15.71 23.42 20.99
C ILE A 11 -14.95 22.14 21.37
N GLU A 12 -14.22 22.14 22.48
CA GLU A 12 -13.50 20.96 23.01
C GLU A 12 -14.47 19.82 23.33
N LYS A 13 -15.61 20.11 23.99
CA LYS A 13 -16.63 19.11 24.29
C LYS A 13 -17.40 18.64 23.07
N ALA A 14 -17.57 19.49 22.04
CA ALA A 14 -18.30 19.12 20.84
C ALA A 14 -17.46 18.33 19.82
N ILE A 15 -16.15 18.65 19.68
CA ILE A 15 -15.38 18.26 18.49
C ILE A 15 -14.22 17.28 18.76
N SER A 16 -13.85 17.01 20.02
CA SER A 16 -12.65 16.20 20.34
C SER A 16 -11.32 16.74 19.75
N ILE A 17 -11.29 18.01 19.28
CA ILE A 17 -10.06 18.69 18.84
C ILE A 17 -9.23 19.12 20.05
N LYS A 18 -7.90 18.96 19.94
CA LYS A 18 -6.95 19.26 21.00
C LYS A 18 -6.78 20.77 21.22
N TYR A 19 -6.88 21.20 22.47
CA TYR A 19 -6.53 22.55 22.87
C TYR A 19 -5.05 22.65 23.24
N TYR A 20 -4.33 23.57 22.60
CA TYR A 20 -2.94 23.87 22.88
C TYR A 20 -2.86 25.11 23.78
N LYS A 21 -2.07 25.04 24.86
CA LYS A 21 -1.78 26.22 25.67
C LYS A 21 -0.81 27.11 24.89
N TYR A 22 -1.22 28.34 24.55
CA TYR A 22 -0.41 29.25 23.71
C TYR A 22 1.03 29.42 24.19
N LYS A 23 1.27 29.46 25.50
CA LYS A 23 2.61 29.51 26.12
C LYS A 23 3.55 28.34 25.78
N ASN A 24 3.05 27.30 25.12
CA ASN A 24 3.83 26.17 24.65
C ASN A 24 4.39 26.40 23.24
N PHE A 25 3.90 27.42 22.53
CA PHE A 25 4.46 27.86 21.27
C PHE A 25 5.64 28.80 21.52
N TYR A 26 6.71 28.65 20.75
CA TYR A 26 7.89 29.51 20.77
C TYR A 26 8.35 29.79 19.34
N ASN A 27 9.26 30.75 19.15
CA ASN A 27 9.64 31.26 17.82
C ASN A 27 8.42 31.64 16.97
N VAL A 28 7.45 32.35 17.56
CA VAL A 28 6.24 32.77 16.86
C VAL A 28 6.58 33.94 15.94
N GLU A 29 6.64 33.70 14.64
CA GLU A 29 6.96 34.70 13.61
C GLU A 29 5.76 34.91 12.69
N LYS A 30 5.44 36.16 12.34
CA LYS A 30 4.34 36.46 11.41
C LYS A 30 4.81 36.21 9.98
N ILE A 31 4.13 35.32 9.27
CA ILE A 31 4.48 34.92 7.88
C ILE A 31 3.47 35.38 6.83
N GLY A 32 2.26 35.80 7.24
CA GLY A 32 1.20 36.24 6.31
C GLY A 32 0.93 37.74 6.34
N ASN A 33 0.81 38.36 5.15
CA ASN A 33 0.42 39.76 4.93
C ASN A 33 -0.99 39.86 4.30
N SER A 34 -1.99 39.20 4.88
CA SER A 34 -3.38 39.49 4.53
C SER A 34 -3.97 40.47 5.53
N ASP A 35 -4.64 41.53 5.05
CA ASP A 35 -5.24 42.58 5.90
C ASP A 35 -6.40 42.07 6.80
N SER A 36 -6.74 40.79 6.73
CA SER A 36 -7.91 40.19 7.40
C SER A 36 -7.62 38.91 8.20
N GLU A 37 -6.54 38.18 7.88
CA GLU A 37 -6.14 36.94 8.57
C GLU A 37 -4.64 37.00 8.88
N GLU A 38 -4.31 37.04 10.17
CA GLU A 38 -2.95 36.89 10.67
C GLU A 38 -2.53 35.41 10.68
N ILE A 39 -1.37 35.12 10.09
CA ILE A 39 -0.78 33.78 10.01
C ILE A 39 0.62 33.85 10.61
N TYR A 40 0.91 32.91 11.50
CA TYR A 40 2.19 32.81 12.20
C TYR A 40 2.85 31.44 11.98
N SER A 41 4.16 31.39 11.77
CA SER A 41 4.96 30.16 11.96
C SER A 41 5.37 30.04 13.41
N THR A 42 5.48 28.81 13.92
CA THR A 42 5.92 28.57 15.30
C THR A 42 6.44 27.15 15.50
N ASN A 43 7.17 26.93 16.60
CA ASN A 43 7.48 25.61 17.11
C ASN A 43 6.69 25.31 18.38
N LEU A 44 6.39 24.03 18.63
CA LEU A 44 5.76 23.58 19.87
C LEU A 44 6.84 23.03 20.82
N LYS A 45 6.78 23.37 22.11
CA LYS A 45 7.71 22.84 23.13
C LYS A 45 7.82 21.31 23.06
N ASN A 46 9.05 20.81 23.09
CA ASN A 46 9.42 19.39 22.94
C ASN A 46 9.12 18.80 21.55
N SER A 47 8.98 19.64 20.52
CA SER A 47 8.89 19.22 19.12
C SER A 47 9.84 20.08 18.29
N GLU A 48 10.59 19.44 17.39
CA GLU A 48 11.37 20.14 16.36
C GLU A 48 10.51 20.52 15.14
N GLN A 49 9.21 20.15 15.15
CA GLN A 49 8.28 20.43 14.07
C GLN A 49 7.83 21.89 14.07
N TYR A 50 7.63 22.42 12.86
CA TYR A 50 6.99 23.72 12.63
C TYR A 50 5.48 23.56 12.50
N PHE A 51 4.75 24.54 13.02
CA PHE A 51 3.31 24.66 12.96
C PHE A 51 2.92 26.02 12.40
N THR A 52 1.72 26.09 11.81
CA THR A 52 1.08 27.34 11.43
C THR A 52 -0.01 27.68 12.45
N LEU A 53 -0.01 28.91 12.95
CA LEU A 53 -1.14 29.46 13.70
C LEU A 53 -1.90 30.42 12.80
N LYS A 54 -3.15 30.10 12.49
CA LYS A 54 -4.02 30.94 11.65
C LYS A 54 -5.13 31.56 12.49
N SER A 55 -5.22 32.89 12.48
CA SER A 55 -6.32 33.61 13.12
C SER A 55 -7.65 33.42 12.38
N PHE A 56 -8.73 33.41 13.15
CA PHE A 56 -10.08 33.34 12.61
C PHE A 56 -11.05 34.16 13.48
N ASP A 57 -12.02 34.84 12.85
CA ASP A 57 -12.99 35.69 13.55
C ASP A 57 -14.33 34.96 13.72
N PHE A 58 -14.95 35.11 14.88
CA PHE A 58 -16.24 34.51 15.24
C PHE A 58 -17.45 35.42 14.95
N ASN A 59 -17.24 36.59 14.37
CA ASN A 59 -18.30 37.58 14.28
C ASN A 59 -19.41 37.16 13.29
N ASP A 60 -20.65 37.15 13.80
CA ASP A 60 -21.96 36.95 13.14
C ASP A 60 -22.30 35.57 12.52
N ILE A 61 -21.41 34.57 12.56
CA ILE A 61 -21.70 33.19 12.08
C ILE A 61 -22.16 32.31 13.26
N THR A 62 -23.18 31.45 13.06
CA THR A 62 -23.63 30.58 14.15
C THR A 62 -22.53 29.58 14.54
N MET A 63 -22.21 29.49 15.83
CA MET A 63 -21.19 28.57 16.38
C MET A 63 -21.30 27.13 15.87
N LYS A 64 -22.52 26.67 15.61
CA LYS A 64 -22.79 25.33 15.08
C LYS A 64 -22.15 25.09 13.71
N GLU A 65 -22.13 26.11 12.84
CA GLU A 65 -21.54 26.00 11.51
C GLU A 65 -20.02 25.92 11.59
N ILE A 66 -19.38 26.76 12.41
CA ILE A 66 -17.93 26.73 12.61
C ILE A 66 -17.50 25.40 13.25
N THR A 67 -18.25 24.93 14.26
CA THR A 67 -18.02 23.62 14.87
C THR A 67 -18.12 22.49 13.84
N HIS A 68 -19.14 22.52 12.97
CA HIS A 68 -19.30 21.51 11.93
C HIS A 68 -18.14 21.49 10.91
N GLU A 69 -17.68 22.66 10.46
CA GLU A 69 -16.57 22.76 9.51
C GLU A 69 -15.23 22.34 10.14
N LEU A 70 -14.98 22.71 11.40
CA LEU A 70 -13.79 22.26 12.13
C LEU A 70 -13.83 20.75 12.40
N GLU A 71 -15.00 20.18 12.69
CA GLU A 71 -15.19 18.72 12.77
C GLU A 71 -14.88 18.03 11.45
N LEU A 72 -15.38 18.58 10.33
CA LEU A 72 -15.16 18.04 9.00
C LEU A 72 -13.68 18.10 8.64
N HIS A 73 -13.04 19.26 8.80
CA HIS A 73 -11.61 19.45 8.52
C HIS A 73 -10.75 18.55 9.41
N HIS A 74 -11.06 18.42 10.70
CA HIS A 74 -10.32 17.53 11.60
C HIS A 74 -10.42 16.05 11.19
N LYS A 75 -11.55 15.62 10.62
CA LYS A 75 -11.74 14.25 10.12
C LYS A 75 -11.08 13.99 8.76
N ILE A 76 -10.77 15.03 8.00
CA ILE A 76 -10.12 14.91 6.70
C ILE A 76 -8.61 14.85 6.92
N VAL A 77 -8.03 13.68 6.63
CA VAL A 77 -6.58 13.42 6.68
C VAL A 77 -6.12 13.04 5.28
N HIS A 78 -5.29 13.88 4.66
CA HIS A 78 -4.78 13.66 3.31
C HIS A 78 -3.51 14.48 3.05
N ARG A 79 -2.45 13.85 2.50
CA ARG A 79 -1.13 14.47 2.22
C ARG A 79 -1.15 15.82 1.50
N ASN A 80 -2.15 16.09 0.67
CA ASN A 80 -2.28 17.33 -0.09
C ASN A 80 -3.29 18.33 0.51
N ILE A 81 -3.70 18.14 1.75
CA ILE A 81 -4.63 18.99 2.49
C ILE A 81 -3.94 19.38 3.80
N ILE A 82 -4.00 20.66 4.19
CA ILE A 82 -3.39 21.11 5.45
C ILE A 82 -4.11 20.46 6.62
N GLN A 83 -3.38 19.71 7.44
CA GLN A 83 -3.95 19.09 8.64
C GLN A 83 -4.30 20.13 9.70
N LEU A 84 -5.48 19.99 10.31
CA LEU A 84 -5.87 20.71 11.52
C LEU A 84 -5.54 19.86 12.76
N PHE A 85 -4.63 20.34 13.59
CA PHE A 85 -4.22 19.65 14.83
C PHE A 85 -5.01 20.11 16.05
N GLY A 86 -5.43 21.37 16.08
CA GLY A 86 -5.89 21.98 17.32
C GLY A 86 -6.35 23.41 17.22
N ILE A 87 -6.68 23.95 18.39
CA ILE A 87 -6.94 25.38 18.58
C ILE A 87 -6.09 25.91 19.74
N THR A 88 -5.81 27.21 19.75
CA THR A 88 -5.14 27.91 20.85
C THR A 88 -5.69 29.34 21.00
N GLU A 89 -5.54 29.93 22.18
CA GLU A 89 -5.89 31.33 22.44
C GLU A 89 -4.66 32.20 22.69
N LYS A 90 -4.55 33.31 21.94
CA LYS A 90 -3.59 34.37 22.21
C LYS A 90 -4.29 35.52 22.93
N VAL A 91 -3.70 36.01 24.01
CA VAL A 91 -4.18 37.20 24.74
C VAL A 91 -3.35 38.38 24.29
N ASN A 92 -3.98 39.41 23.73
CA ASN A 92 -3.28 40.64 23.34
C ASN A 92 -2.81 41.43 24.57
N GLU A 93 -1.66 42.10 24.44
CA GLU A 93 -0.96 42.80 25.54
C GLU A 93 -1.84 43.85 26.26
N ASP A 94 -2.88 44.38 25.60
CA ASP A 94 -3.86 45.30 26.18
C ASP A 94 -4.99 44.61 26.98
N ASN A 95 -4.93 43.30 27.22
CA ASN A 95 -5.82 42.51 28.10
C ASN A 95 -7.34 42.56 27.80
N GLN A 96 -7.78 43.10 26.66
CA GLN A 96 -9.21 43.29 26.38
C GLN A 96 -9.81 42.37 25.30
N LYS A 97 -9.01 41.78 24.40
CA LYS A 97 -9.50 40.88 23.34
C LYS A 97 -8.67 39.59 23.27
N LYS A 98 -9.36 38.45 23.33
CA LYS A 98 -8.79 37.12 23.06
C LYS A 98 -8.87 36.85 21.56
N GLU A 99 -7.78 36.39 20.98
CA GLU A 99 -7.70 35.96 19.59
C GLU A 99 -7.65 34.43 19.56
N HIS A 100 -8.58 33.82 18.80
CA HIS A 100 -8.61 32.38 18.61
C HIS A 100 -7.80 32.03 17.36
N LEU A 101 -6.93 31.03 17.49
CA LEU A 101 -6.03 30.59 16.43
C LEU A 101 -6.21 29.09 16.18
N LEU A 102 -6.23 28.69 14.91
CA LEU A 102 -6.14 27.29 14.48
C LEU A 102 -4.67 26.86 14.49
N VAL A 103 -4.39 25.68 15.02
CA VAL A 103 -3.07 25.03 15.01
C VAL A 103 -3.03 24.05 13.85
N MET A 104 -2.25 24.35 12.83
CA MET A 104 -2.29 23.67 11.53
C MET A 104 -0.90 23.19 11.10
N GLU A 105 -0.87 22.29 10.12
CA GLU A 105 0.35 21.90 9.42
C GLU A 105 1.10 23.12 8.85
N TYR A 106 2.42 23.11 8.99
CA TYR A 106 3.27 24.10 8.34
C TYR A 106 3.58 23.70 6.90
N ALA A 107 3.19 24.55 5.94
CA ALA A 107 3.46 24.36 4.51
C ALA A 107 4.06 25.63 3.86
N GLY A 108 4.71 26.48 4.65
CA GLY A 108 5.15 27.81 4.19
C GLY A 108 3.98 28.72 3.83
N ASP A 109 4.27 29.80 3.11
CA ASP A 109 3.36 30.88 2.72
C ASP A 109 3.22 31.06 1.19
N ASN A 110 3.92 30.23 0.41
CA ASN A 110 3.94 30.36 -1.05
C ASN A 110 2.70 29.74 -1.70
N THR A 111 1.73 30.58 -2.05
CA THR A 111 0.53 30.15 -2.79
C THR A 111 0.89 29.67 -4.19
N LEU A 112 0.05 28.82 -4.80
CA LEU A 112 0.21 28.36 -6.17
C LEU A 112 0.29 29.55 -7.13
N GLN A 113 -0.50 30.60 -6.87
CA GLN A 113 -0.46 31.84 -7.64
C GLN A 113 0.94 32.48 -7.61
N ASN A 114 1.55 32.63 -6.42
CA ASN A 114 2.89 33.21 -6.27
C ASN A 114 3.97 32.28 -6.81
N TYR A 115 3.87 30.98 -6.53
CA TYR A 115 4.78 29.94 -7.02
C TYR A 115 4.86 29.96 -8.55
N LEU A 116 3.71 30.07 -9.23
CA LEU A 116 3.68 30.25 -10.68
C LEU A 116 4.24 31.62 -11.07
N LYS A 117 3.80 32.71 -10.47
CA LYS A 117 4.27 34.05 -10.83
C LYS A 117 5.79 34.22 -10.77
N GLU A 118 6.44 33.68 -9.74
CA GLU A 118 7.87 33.86 -9.48
C GLU A 118 8.73 32.76 -10.13
N GLY A 119 8.23 31.52 -10.16
CA GLY A 119 8.99 30.34 -10.56
C GLY A 119 8.69 29.80 -11.96
N TYR A 120 7.66 30.30 -12.67
CA TYR A 120 7.13 29.63 -13.87
C TYR A 120 8.15 29.35 -14.98
N LYS A 121 9.12 30.25 -15.20
CA LYS A 121 10.17 30.06 -16.23
C LYS A 121 11.06 28.86 -15.94
N ASN A 122 11.16 28.45 -14.69
CA ASN A 122 11.97 27.31 -14.25
C ASN A 122 11.16 26.01 -14.19
N LEU A 123 9.83 26.08 -14.34
CA LEU A 123 8.97 24.90 -14.29
C LEU A 123 9.03 24.14 -15.61
N THR A 124 9.50 22.89 -15.53
CA THR A 124 9.37 21.94 -16.63
C THR A 124 7.90 21.56 -16.84
N ARG A 125 7.60 20.97 -17.99
CA ARG A 125 6.27 20.42 -18.27
C ARG A 125 5.89 19.31 -17.29
N GLU A 126 6.86 18.52 -16.85
CA GLU A 126 6.68 17.48 -15.84
C GLU A 126 6.28 18.07 -14.49
N ASN A 127 6.94 19.15 -14.04
CA ASN A 127 6.55 19.83 -12.79
C ASN A 127 5.10 20.33 -12.86
N LYS A 128 4.70 20.95 -13.99
CA LYS A 128 3.33 21.43 -14.21
C LYS A 128 2.31 20.29 -14.15
N TYR A 129 2.61 19.18 -14.81
CA TYR A 129 1.73 18.00 -14.79
C TYR A 129 1.67 17.35 -13.42
N ASN A 130 2.74 17.35 -12.64
CA ASN A 130 2.73 16.88 -11.27
C ASN A 130 1.80 17.74 -10.38
N LEU A 131 1.89 19.07 -10.47
CA LEU A 131 0.98 19.98 -9.74
C LEU A 131 -0.48 19.73 -10.13
N ALA A 132 -0.76 19.62 -11.43
CA ALA A 132 -2.07 19.30 -11.96
C ALA A 132 -2.60 17.95 -11.46
N TYR A 133 -1.75 16.93 -11.48
CA TYR A 133 -2.09 15.58 -11.04
C TYR A 133 -2.43 15.57 -9.55
N GLN A 134 -1.59 16.16 -8.71
CA GLN A 134 -1.86 16.26 -7.27
C GLN A 134 -3.20 16.95 -7.00
N LEU A 135 -3.54 18.03 -7.72
CA LEU A 135 -4.82 18.73 -7.56
C LEU A 135 -5.99 17.82 -7.90
N VAL A 136 -5.97 17.23 -9.09
CA VAL A 136 -7.05 16.35 -9.57
C VAL A 136 -7.22 15.13 -8.65
N CYS A 137 -6.12 14.52 -8.20
CA CYS A 137 -6.18 13.40 -7.24
C CYS A 137 -6.85 13.81 -5.93
N THR A 138 -6.44 14.95 -5.38
CA THR A 138 -6.96 15.43 -4.09
C THR A 138 -8.45 15.70 -4.17
N ILE A 139 -8.93 16.32 -5.26
CA ILE A 139 -10.36 16.59 -5.42
C ILE A 139 -11.14 15.33 -5.76
N SER A 140 -10.56 14.40 -6.53
CA SER A 140 -11.18 13.09 -6.77
C SER A 140 -11.40 12.33 -5.47
N TRP A 141 -10.42 12.37 -4.56
CA TRP A 141 -10.53 11.76 -3.23
C TRP A 141 -11.63 12.43 -2.39
N LEU A 142 -11.72 13.76 -2.39
CA LEU A 142 -12.81 14.46 -1.71
C LEU A 142 -14.19 14.05 -2.26
N HIS A 143 -14.31 13.93 -3.58
CA HIS A 143 -15.55 13.53 -4.23
C HIS A 143 -15.96 12.09 -3.91
N ASP A 144 -15.01 11.17 -3.73
CA ASP A 144 -15.27 9.79 -3.25
C ASP A 144 -15.84 9.78 -1.82
N LYS A 145 -15.45 10.74 -0.99
CA LYS A 145 -16.00 10.96 0.35
C LYS A 145 -17.31 11.74 0.37
N GLU A 146 -17.90 12.01 -0.80
CA GLU A 146 -19.09 12.87 -0.95
C GLU A 146 -18.88 14.31 -0.44
N ILE A 147 -17.62 14.80 -0.44
CA ILE A 147 -17.25 16.15 -0.02
C ILE A 147 -17.06 17.03 -1.26
N VAL A 148 -17.76 18.17 -1.28
CA VAL A 148 -17.60 19.22 -2.31
C VAL A 148 -16.79 20.35 -1.71
N HIS A 149 -15.68 20.74 -2.35
CA HIS A 149 -14.83 21.80 -1.83
C HIS A 149 -15.47 23.19 -2.02
N GLY A 150 -16.02 23.47 -3.20
CA GLY A 150 -16.85 24.64 -3.48
C GLY A 150 -16.15 26.01 -3.48
N ASP A 151 -14.83 26.10 -3.33
CA ASP A 151 -14.11 27.39 -3.31
C ASP A 151 -12.65 27.32 -3.81
N LEU A 152 -12.35 26.33 -4.65
CA LEU A 152 -11.02 26.08 -5.18
C LEU A 152 -10.50 27.27 -6.01
N ASN A 153 -9.36 27.82 -5.61
CA ASN A 153 -8.62 28.82 -6.37
C ASN A 153 -7.13 28.80 -5.97
N SER A 154 -6.26 29.40 -6.77
CA SER A 154 -4.80 29.31 -6.59
C SER A 154 -4.27 30.05 -5.35
N SER A 155 -5.07 30.91 -4.71
CA SER A 155 -4.69 31.54 -3.44
C SER A 155 -4.91 30.65 -2.21
N TYR A 156 -5.73 29.59 -2.35
CA TYR A 156 -5.98 28.59 -1.28
C TYR A 156 -5.25 27.26 -1.49
N ILE A 157 -4.28 27.26 -2.41
CA ILE A 157 -3.38 26.14 -2.65
C ILE A 157 -1.99 26.64 -2.32
N LEU A 158 -1.33 26.05 -1.31
CA LEU A 158 0.09 26.30 -1.04
C LEU A 158 0.95 25.31 -1.82
N VAL A 159 2.16 25.71 -2.18
CA VAL A 159 3.16 24.82 -2.79
C VAL A 159 4.40 24.80 -1.89
N TYR A 160 4.63 23.64 -1.27
CA TYR A 160 5.76 23.42 -0.38
C TYR A 160 6.57 22.22 -0.87
N LYS A 161 7.85 22.44 -1.20
CA LYS A 161 8.75 21.40 -1.75
C LYS A 161 8.10 20.61 -2.91
N ASP A 162 7.48 21.33 -3.84
CA ASP A 162 6.75 20.79 -5.01
C ASP A 162 5.51 19.93 -4.70
N ILE A 163 5.05 19.95 -3.45
CA ILE A 163 3.81 19.32 -2.98
C ILE A 163 2.75 20.40 -2.79
N ILE A 164 1.56 20.18 -3.33
CA ILE A 164 0.45 21.10 -3.09
C ILE A 164 -0.19 20.84 -1.72
N LYS A 165 -0.71 21.87 -1.08
CA LYS A 165 -1.49 21.78 0.16
C LYS A 165 -2.74 22.66 0.07
N LEU A 166 -3.92 22.05 0.09
CA LEU A 166 -5.20 22.76 0.16
C LEU A 166 -5.41 23.31 1.57
N THR A 167 -5.72 24.59 1.68
CA THR A 167 -5.71 25.28 2.98
C THR A 167 -7.09 25.59 3.56
N ASP A 168 -8.18 25.40 2.81
CA ASP A 168 -9.51 25.89 3.23
C ASP A 168 -10.67 25.00 2.78
N PHE A 169 -11.59 24.71 3.70
CA PHE A 169 -12.86 24.01 3.46
C PHE A 169 -14.08 24.94 3.58
N GLY A 170 -13.95 26.21 3.20
CA GLY A 170 -15.08 27.14 3.14
C GLY A 170 -15.26 28.02 4.39
N LEU A 171 -14.30 28.02 5.31
CA LEU A 171 -14.30 28.91 6.48
C LEU A 171 -14.00 30.36 6.06
N SER A 172 -13.03 30.60 5.17
CA SER A 172 -12.72 31.96 4.69
C SER A 172 -13.81 32.57 3.80
N LYS A 173 -14.55 31.72 3.07
CA LYS A 173 -15.63 32.17 2.17
C LYS A 173 -16.73 32.91 2.92
N ARG A 174 -17.16 32.38 4.07
CA ARG A 174 -18.23 32.97 4.89
C ARG A 174 -17.77 34.26 5.59
N ILE A 175 -16.49 34.34 5.97
CA ILE A 175 -15.85 35.55 6.52
C ILE A 175 -15.80 36.65 5.44
N LYS A 176 -15.48 36.30 4.19
CA LYS A 176 -15.44 37.26 3.07
C LYS A 176 -16.81 37.65 2.53
N GLU A 177 -17.79 36.74 2.54
CA GLU A 177 -19.19 37.04 2.20
C GLU A 177 -19.79 38.07 3.18
N ALA A 178 -19.35 38.10 4.44
CA ALA A 178 -19.73 39.12 5.42
C ALA A 178 -19.01 40.47 5.20
N SER A 179 -17.84 40.50 4.56
CA SER A 179 -16.99 41.69 4.44
C SER A 179 -17.15 42.49 3.12
N ASN A 180 -18.01 42.05 2.20
CA ASN A 180 -18.29 42.71 0.90
C ASN A 180 -17.01 43.02 0.05
N GLN A 181 -15.92 42.27 0.26
CA GLN A 181 -14.68 42.47 -0.50
C GLN A 181 -14.79 41.94 -1.94
N LYS A 182 -14.13 42.64 -2.88
CA LYS A 182 -14.00 42.23 -4.29
C LYS A 182 -13.41 40.83 -4.34
N SER A 183 -14.12 39.89 -4.96
CA SER A 183 -13.70 38.50 -4.98
C SER A 183 -12.69 38.28 -6.10
N ASP A 184 -11.41 38.14 -5.73
CA ASP A 184 -10.32 37.64 -6.60
C ASP A 184 -10.57 36.20 -7.11
N MET A 185 -11.76 35.63 -6.84
CA MET A 185 -12.14 34.26 -7.16
C MET A 185 -13.11 34.15 -8.34
N ILE A 186 -13.63 35.27 -8.87
CA ILE A 186 -14.63 35.28 -9.96
C ILE A 186 -14.30 34.28 -11.09
N PRO A 187 -13.05 34.17 -11.57
CA PRO A 187 -12.71 33.22 -12.64
C PRO A 187 -12.91 31.75 -12.30
N TYR A 188 -12.75 31.38 -11.03
CA TYR A 188 -12.78 29.99 -10.56
C TYR A 188 -14.19 29.52 -10.15
N ILE A 189 -15.14 30.44 -10.06
CA ILE A 189 -16.52 30.16 -9.63
C ILE A 189 -17.32 29.61 -10.81
N ASP A 190 -18.08 28.55 -10.54
CA ASP A 190 -19.03 27.96 -11.51
C ASP A 190 -19.94 29.05 -12.12
N PRO A 191 -19.95 29.22 -13.46
CA PRO A 191 -20.67 30.30 -14.12
C PRO A 191 -22.17 30.32 -13.77
N LYS A 192 -22.78 29.15 -13.53
CA LYS A 192 -24.19 29.04 -13.16
C LYS A 192 -24.54 29.75 -11.84
N LYS A 193 -23.55 30.02 -10.97
CA LYS A 193 -23.74 30.82 -9.74
C LYS A 193 -24.09 32.28 -10.05
N PHE A 194 -23.75 32.80 -11.23
CA PHE A 194 -24.02 34.19 -11.62
C PHE A 194 -25.38 34.41 -12.32
N ALA A 195 -26.13 33.35 -12.61
CA ALA A 195 -27.41 33.47 -13.31
C ALA A 195 -28.50 34.10 -12.42
N ILE A 196 -29.15 35.16 -12.94
CA ILE A 196 -30.11 36.02 -12.22
C ILE A 196 -31.32 35.24 -11.66
N SER A 197 -31.70 34.11 -12.27
CA SER A 197 -32.81 33.25 -11.84
C SER A 197 -32.47 32.32 -10.67
N ASN A 198 -31.20 32.24 -10.25
CA ASN A 198 -30.68 31.12 -9.46
C ASN A 198 -30.18 31.53 -8.06
N LYS A 199 -30.98 32.29 -7.31
CA LYS A 199 -30.71 32.64 -5.90
C LYS A 199 -30.47 31.42 -4.97
N MET A 200 -30.66 30.19 -5.46
CA MET A 200 -30.48 28.92 -4.74
C MET A 200 -29.51 27.94 -5.45
N TYR A 201 -28.62 28.38 -6.34
CA TYR A 201 -27.63 27.46 -6.93
C TYR A 201 -26.63 26.98 -5.87
N LEU A 202 -26.77 25.72 -5.46
CA LEU A 202 -25.85 25.06 -4.55
C LEU A 202 -24.66 24.50 -5.34
N LEU A 203 -23.45 24.83 -4.91
CA LEU A 203 -22.22 24.30 -5.49
C LEU A 203 -22.16 22.79 -5.29
N ASN A 204 -21.71 22.07 -6.31
CA ASN A 204 -21.69 20.61 -6.34
C ASN A 204 -20.34 20.11 -6.91
N LYS A 205 -20.19 18.78 -7.04
CA LYS A 205 -18.98 18.16 -7.60
C LYS A 205 -18.61 18.72 -8.98
N LYS A 206 -19.59 19.09 -9.82
CA LYS A 206 -19.33 19.70 -11.14
C LYS A 206 -18.85 21.15 -11.03
N SER A 207 -19.17 21.85 -9.95
CA SER A 207 -18.58 23.17 -9.65
C SER A 207 -17.10 23.05 -9.34
N ASP A 208 -16.67 22.03 -8.59
CA ASP A 208 -15.24 21.78 -8.35
C ASP A 208 -14.51 21.41 -9.64
N VAL A 209 -15.15 20.62 -10.52
CA VAL A 209 -14.60 20.31 -11.87
C VAL A 209 -14.34 21.59 -12.67
N TYR A 210 -15.24 22.57 -12.61
CA TYR A 210 -15.03 23.86 -13.27
C TYR A 210 -13.80 24.58 -12.72
N SER A 211 -13.67 24.69 -11.39
CA SER A 211 -12.53 25.34 -10.74
C SER A 211 -11.21 24.63 -11.08
N ILE A 212 -11.21 23.29 -11.12
CA ILE A 212 -10.08 22.48 -11.57
C ILE A 212 -9.72 22.79 -13.02
N GLY A 213 -10.69 22.94 -13.92
CA GLY A 213 -10.42 23.36 -15.30
C GLY A 213 -9.66 24.69 -15.37
N VAL A 214 -10.08 25.69 -14.59
CA VAL A 214 -9.40 26.98 -14.52
C VAL A 214 -7.99 26.86 -13.93
N LEU A 215 -7.80 26.06 -12.87
CA LEU A 215 -6.49 25.80 -12.26
C LEU A 215 -5.54 25.05 -13.20
N LEU A 216 -6.03 24.07 -13.95
CA LEU A 216 -5.26 23.36 -14.97
C LEU A 216 -4.78 24.31 -16.08
N TRP A 217 -5.62 25.26 -16.47
CA TRP A 217 -5.24 26.33 -17.41
C TRP A 217 -4.20 27.26 -16.78
N GLU A 218 -4.37 27.69 -15.53
CA GLU A 218 -3.44 28.57 -14.82
C GLU A 218 -2.06 27.93 -14.64
N ILE A 219 -1.99 26.66 -14.26
CA ILE A 219 -0.74 25.88 -14.20
C ILE A 219 -0.09 25.81 -15.58
N SER A 220 -0.90 25.68 -16.63
CA SER A 220 -0.42 25.61 -18.01
C SER A 220 0.07 26.95 -18.53
N SER A 221 -0.52 28.07 -18.10
CA SER A 221 -0.21 29.42 -18.58
C SER A 221 0.85 30.12 -17.74
N GLY A 222 0.91 29.80 -16.44
CA GLY A 222 1.70 30.51 -15.44
C GLY A 222 1.15 31.89 -15.11
N GLN A 223 -0.08 32.19 -15.51
CA GLN A 223 -0.67 33.53 -15.42
C GLN A 223 -2.01 33.48 -14.71
N PRO A 224 -2.36 34.51 -13.90
CA PRO A 224 -3.68 34.63 -13.34
C PRO A 224 -4.75 34.62 -14.44
N PRO A 225 -5.90 33.94 -14.25
CA PRO A 225 -6.96 33.91 -15.23
C PRO A 225 -7.54 35.31 -15.44
N PHE A 226 -7.80 35.68 -16.69
CA PHE A 226 -8.27 36.99 -17.11
C PHE A 226 -7.43 38.15 -16.56
N LYS A 227 -6.10 38.01 -16.51
CA LYS A 227 -5.17 39.01 -15.96
C LYS A 227 -5.32 40.46 -16.47
N ASP A 228 -5.90 40.63 -17.66
CA ASP A 228 -6.08 41.93 -18.32
C ASP A 228 -7.50 42.50 -18.09
N GLU A 229 -8.36 41.78 -17.37
CA GLU A 229 -9.73 42.19 -17.03
C GLU A 229 -9.84 42.57 -15.54
N ILE A 230 -10.84 43.38 -15.22
CA ILE A 230 -11.18 43.71 -13.84
C ILE A 230 -12.14 42.65 -13.31
N TYR A 231 -11.86 42.09 -12.13
CA TYR A 231 -12.72 41.08 -11.51
C TYR A 231 -13.96 41.75 -10.90
N ASP A 232 -14.97 41.96 -11.75
CA ASP A 232 -16.24 42.58 -11.40
C ASP A 232 -17.45 41.79 -11.94
N ALA A 233 -18.66 42.31 -11.71
CA ALA A 233 -19.88 41.70 -12.21
C ALA A 233 -19.95 41.63 -13.76
N ASN A 234 -19.21 42.48 -14.48
CA ASN A 234 -19.15 42.43 -15.93
C ASN A 234 -18.35 41.21 -16.39
N LEU A 235 -17.19 40.94 -15.77
CA LEU A 235 -16.43 39.73 -16.05
C LEU A 235 -17.24 38.47 -15.73
N ALA A 236 -17.93 38.44 -14.58
CA ALA A 236 -18.82 37.33 -14.22
C ALA A 236 -19.91 37.08 -15.29
N THR A 237 -20.50 38.16 -15.82
CA THR A 237 -21.51 38.08 -16.90
C THR A 237 -20.90 37.56 -18.20
N LYS A 238 -19.70 38.03 -18.59
CA LYS A 238 -18.98 37.52 -19.77
C LYS A 238 -18.71 36.02 -19.63
N ILE A 239 -18.22 35.57 -18.47
CA ILE A 239 -17.93 34.15 -18.18
C ILE A 239 -19.20 33.30 -18.27
N LEU A 240 -20.33 33.78 -17.71
CA LEU A 240 -21.64 33.13 -17.84
C LEU A 240 -22.08 32.99 -19.30
N GLN A 241 -21.72 33.93 -20.17
CA GLN A 241 -22.00 33.90 -21.61
C GLN A 241 -21.01 33.07 -22.43
N GLY A 242 -20.08 32.35 -21.79
CA GLY A 242 -19.09 31.50 -22.46
C GLY A 242 -17.75 32.17 -22.77
N TYR A 243 -17.49 33.38 -22.24
CA TYR A 243 -16.15 33.96 -22.33
C TYR A 243 -15.14 33.09 -21.57
N ARG A 244 -14.08 32.69 -22.24
CA ARG A 244 -13.02 31.83 -21.71
C ARG A 244 -11.65 32.35 -22.12
N GLU A 245 -10.65 31.90 -21.39
CA GLU A 245 -9.27 32.17 -21.70
C GLU A 245 -8.82 31.55 -23.02
N LYS A 246 -7.76 32.14 -23.60
CA LYS A 246 -7.17 31.59 -24.82
C LYS A 246 -6.42 30.30 -24.51
N ILE A 247 -6.43 29.37 -25.47
CA ILE A 247 -5.63 28.15 -25.38
C ILE A 247 -4.15 28.55 -25.29
N VAL A 248 -3.46 28.00 -24.29
CA VAL A 248 -2.06 28.33 -24.03
C VAL A 248 -1.17 27.72 -25.13
N PRO A 249 -0.38 28.53 -25.87
CA PRO A 249 0.51 28.03 -26.91
C PRO A 249 1.50 26.99 -26.37
N ASN A 250 1.85 25.99 -27.20
CA ASN A 250 2.77 24.89 -26.87
C ASN A 250 2.29 23.93 -25.75
N THR A 251 1.04 24.04 -25.32
CA THR A 251 0.39 23.04 -24.46
C THR A 251 -0.05 21.85 -25.31
N LEU A 252 0.06 20.62 -24.78
CA LEU A 252 -0.48 19.44 -25.47
C LEU A 252 -1.95 19.60 -25.76
N ILE A 253 -2.36 19.20 -26.97
CA ILE A 253 -3.75 19.29 -27.40
C ILE A 253 -4.71 18.54 -26.48
N ASN A 254 -4.31 17.35 -26.01
CA ASN A 254 -5.13 16.56 -25.09
C ASN A 254 -5.26 17.21 -23.71
N TYR A 255 -4.19 17.88 -23.22
CA TYR A 255 -4.23 18.62 -21.96
C TYR A 255 -5.10 19.87 -22.07
N SER A 256 -5.02 20.58 -23.19
CA SER A 256 -5.92 21.70 -23.44
C SER A 256 -7.37 21.28 -23.59
N ASN A 257 -7.63 20.17 -24.27
CA ASN A 257 -8.98 19.62 -24.36
C ASN A 257 -9.53 19.27 -22.97
N LEU A 258 -8.70 18.72 -22.08
CA LEU A 258 -9.11 18.37 -20.73
C LEU A 258 -9.60 19.58 -19.93
N TYR A 259 -8.82 20.67 -19.85
CA TYR A 259 -9.31 21.85 -19.14
C TYR A 259 -10.49 22.54 -19.85
N ILE A 260 -10.59 22.40 -21.18
CA ILE A 260 -11.73 22.90 -21.96
C ILE A 260 -13.03 22.18 -21.61
N GLU A 261 -12.98 20.87 -21.49
CA GLU A 261 -14.13 20.06 -21.06
C GLU A 261 -14.53 20.40 -19.61
N CYS A 262 -13.54 20.60 -18.73
CA CYS A 262 -13.78 20.89 -17.31
C CYS A 262 -14.50 22.24 -17.09
N TRP A 263 -14.11 23.30 -17.81
CA TRP A 263 -14.68 24.64 -17.61
C TRP A 263 -15.92 24.96 -18.49
N ASN A 264 -16.65 23.94 -18.95
CA ASN A 264 -17.88 24.13 -19.74
C ASN A 264 -18.92 24.96 -18.94
N CYS A 265 -19.67 25.84 -19.62
CA CYS A 265 -20.75 26.61 -18.98
C CYS A 265 -21.86 25.72 -18.42
N GLU A 266 -22.18 24.62 -19.09
CA GLU A 266 -23.20 23.67 -18.67
C GLU A 266 -22.58 22.59 -17.77
N PRO A 267 -23.00 22.47 -16.49
CA PRO A 267 -22.42 21.50 -15.56
C PRO A 267 -22.56 20.03 -16.00
N ASP A 268 -23.67 19.69 -16.66
CA ASP A 268 -23.97 18.33 -17.12
C ASP A 268 -23.04 17.88 -18.26
N ASP A 269 -22.49 18.83 -19.02
CA ASP A 269 -21.55 18.56 -20.11
C ASP A 269 -20.09 18.44 -19.62
N ARG A 270 -19.83 18.73 -18.33
CA ARG A 270 -18.49 18.55 -17.73
C ARG A 270 -18.27 17.08 -17.42
N PRO A 271 -17.03 16.56 -17.51
CA PRO A 271 -16.68 15.24 -16.98
C PRO A 271 -16.90 15.17 -15.46
N ASP A 272 -17.00 13.97 -14.90
CA ASP A 272 -16.82 13.79 -13.45
C ASP A 272 -15.32 13.77 -13.09
N MET A 273 -14.98 13.93 -11.81
CA MET A 273 -13.58 14.06 -11.40
C MET A 273 -12.76 12.77 -11.63
N ILE A 274 -13.41 11.60 -11.61
CA ILE A 274 -12.77 10.31 -11.91
C ILE A 274 -12.38 10.25 -13.40
N GLN A 275 -13.23 10.73 -14.29
CA GLN A 275 -12.95 10.88 -15.71
C GLN A 275 -11.84 11.90 -15.96
N VAL A 276 -11.83 13.03 -15.24
CA VAL A 276 -10.74 14.02 -15.32
C VAL A 276 -9.41 13.39 -14.90
N PHE A 277 -9.40 12.66 -13.79
CA PHE A 277 -8.25 11.91 -13.31
C PHE A 277 -7.74 10.90 -14.33
N ALA A 278 -8.62 10.06 -14.88
CA ALA A 278 -8.26 9.05 -15.87
C ALA A 278 -7.64 9.68 -17.13
N LYS A 279 -8.26 10.73 -17.68
CA LYS A 279 -7.76 11.46 -18.85
C LYS A 279 -6.41 12.13 -18.56
N LEU A 280 -6.26 12.78 -17.41
CA LEU A 280 -5.00 13.41 -17.03
C LEU A 280 -3.88 12.37 -16.87
N LYS A 281 -4.16 11.25 -16.21
CA LYS A 281 -3.21 10.14 -16.06
C LYS A 281 -2.77 9.61 -17.42
N GLU A 282 -3.69 9.42 -18.36
CA GLU A 282 -3.38 9.00 -19.73
C GLU A 282 -2.48 10.01 -20.46
N ILE A 283 -2.78 11.30 -20.35
CA ILE A 283 -1.99 12.39 -20.95
C ILE A 283 -0.56 12.35 -20.41
N ILE A 284 -0.42 12.28 -19.09
CA ILE A 284 0.88 12.22 -18.40
C ILE A 284 1.66 10.99 -18.90
N THR A 285 0.99 9.84 -18.96
CA THR A 285 1.58 8.57 -19.42
C THR A 285 2.10 8.60 -20.84
N LYS A 286 1.36 9.25 -21.75
CA LYS A 286 1.76 9.38 -23.17
C LYS A 286 2.79 10.50 -23.41
N SER A 287 2.85 11.47 -22.51
CA SER A 287 3.66 12.68 -22.67
C SER A 287 5.10 12.58 -22.18
N VAL A 288 5.35 11.70 -21.22
CA VAL A 288 6.63 11.53 -20.55
C VAL A 288 7.09 10.11 -20.80
N ASN A 289 8.39 9.92 -21.02
CA ASN A 289 8.98 8.58 -20.96
C ASN A 289 8.81 8.11 -19.51
N PHE A 290 7.78 7.29 -19.27
CA PHE A 290 7.05 7.13 -18.01
C PHE A 290 7.92 6.70 -16.80
N LYS A 291 9.19 6.34 -17.03
CA LYS A 291 10.17 5.99 -16.00
C LYS A 291 10.59 7.14 -15.10
N GLN A 292 10.51 8.41 -15.53
CA GLN A 292 11.01 9.54 -14.73
C GLN A 292 9.94 10.07 -13.75
N LEU A 293 8.67 10.02 -14.11
CA LEU A 293 7.55 10.50 -13.27
C LEU A 293 7.18 9.51 -12.14
N LEU A 294 7.42 8.21 -12.35
CA LEU A 294 7.29 7.18 -11.31
C LEU A 294 8.29 7.37 -10.15
N SER A 295 9.38 8.12 -10.34
CA SER A 295 10.32 8.43 -9.24
C SER A 295 9.72 9.37 -8.18
N ILE A 296 8.58 10.02 -8.47
CA ILE A 296 7.85 10.91 -7.56
C ILE A 296 6.57 10.22 -7.01
N GLN A 297 6.11 9.11 -7.59
CA GLN A 297 4.89 8.40 -7.17
C GLN A 297 4.97 6.87 -7.38
N GLN A 298 5.92 6.22 -6.71
CA GLN A 298 6.11 4.76 -6.60
C GLN A 298 6.91 4.10 -7.74
N PHE A 299 8.04 3.50 -7.37
CA PHE A 299 8.78 2.61 -8.25
C PHE A 299 8.13 1.22 -8.23
N ASN A 300 7.46 0.88 -9.33
CA ASN A 300 7.35 -0.51 -9.75
C ASN A 300 8.07 -0.69 -11.11
N ASN A 301 9.04 -1.61 -11.10
CA ASN A 301 9.75 -2.25 -12.21
C ASN A 301 10.86 -1.48 -12.96
N VAL A 302 12.10 -1.63 -12.48
CA VAL A 302 13.31 -1.61 -13.32
C VAL A 302 13.91 -3.02 -13.42
N LYS A 303 13.65 -3.69 -14.55
CA LYS A 303 14.63 -4.47 -15.31
C LYS A 303 14.58 -3.90 -16.72
N ASN A 304 15.61 -3.52 -17.45
CA ASN A 304 17.05 -3.59 -17.35
C ASN A 304 17.61 -2.25 -17.85
N ILE A 305 18.69 -1.74 -17.26
CA ILE A 305 19.69 -0.96 -18.02
C ILE A 305 21.06 -1.47 -17.57
N ASN A 306 21.73 -2.22 -18.46
CA ASN A 306 23.17 -2.42 -18.40
C ASN A 306 23.82 -1.04 -18.51
N ILE A 307 24.56 -0.62 -17.49
CA ILE A 307 25.59 0.41 -17.66
C ILE A 307 26.88 -0.17 -17.09
N ASP A 308 27.85 -0.27 -17.98
CA ASP A 308 29.19 -0.78 -17.73
C ASP A 308 29.86 -0.07 -16.54
N ASN A 309 30.45 -0.91 -15.69
CA ASN A 309 31.48 -0.52 -14.73
C ASN A 309 32.65 0.11 -15.49
N ASN A 310 32.81 1.43 -15.39
CA ASN A 310 34.10 2.09 -15.17
C ASN A 310 33.93 3.61 -15.11
N ASN A 311 34.57 4.20 -14.10
CA ASN A 311 34.71 5.63 -13.80
C ASN A 311 33.53 6.25 -13.04
N ILE A 312 33.68 6.37 -11.71
CA ILE A 312 33.96 7.66 -11.03
C ILE A 312 34.57 7.30 -9.67
N LEU A 313 35.87 7.00 -9.70
CA LEU A 313 36.80 7.11 -8.58
C LEU A 313 37.69 8.30 -8.94
N GLN A 314 37.25 9.51 -8.58
CA GLN A 314 38.04 10.74 -8.43
C GLN A 314 37.07 11.92 -8.41
N ILE A 315 36.86 12.48 -7.22
CA ILE A 315 36.96 13.91 -6.89
C ILE A 315 36.63 13.95 -5.39
N ASN A 316 37.65 13.62 -4.61
CA ASN A 316 37.73 13.92 -3.19
C ASN A 316 39.10 14.55 -3.03
N GLN A 317 39.18 15.88 -3.12
CA GLN A 317 40.30 16.68 -2.59
C GLN A 317 40.08 18.18 -2.80
N ASN A 318 40.23 18.91 -1.68
CA ASN A 318 40.42 20.36 -1.51
C ASN A 318 39.11 21.18 -1.48
N PHE A 319 38.78 21.96 -0.45
CA PHE A 319 39.63 22.83 0.37
C PHE A 319 39.03 23.11 1.75
N ASP A 320 39.88 23.10 2.77
CA ASP A 320 39.71 23.86 4.02
C ASP A 320 40.25 25.30 3.84
N LYS A 321 39.43 26.32 4.17
CA LYS A 321 39.79 27.53 4.99
C LYS A 321 38.79 28.70 4.81
N ILE A 322 38.30 29.22 5.97
CA ILE A 322 37.79 30.59 6.26
C ILE A 322 36.34 30.85 5.77
N SER A 323 35.36 31.39 6.52
CA SER A 323 35.17 31.92 7.87
C SER A 323 33.67 32.04 8.16
N ILE A 324 33.28 31.95 9.45
CA ILE A 324 31.91 31.97 9.99
C ILE A 324 31.15 33.28 9.67
N LYS A 325 29.97 33.18 9.03
CA LYS A 325 28.73 33.90 9.38
C LYS A 325 27.54 33.36 8.58
N GLU A 326 26.43 33.16 9.30
CA GLU A 326 25.08 32.74 8.87
C GLU A 326 24.96 31.28 8.37
N ILE A 327 24.53 30.41 9.29
CA ILE A 327 24.15 29.03 9.01
C ILE A 327 22.68 29.04 8.57
N GLU A 328 22.43 29.09 7.26
CA GLU A 328 21.30 28.38 6.67
C GLU A 328 21.61 26.87 6.74
N PRO A 329 20.66 26.00 7.11
CA PRO A 329 20.89 24.57 7.03
C PRO A 329 20.94 24.15 5.55
N LYS A 330 22.15 24.17 4.96
CA LYS A 330 22.46 23.46 3.72
C LYS A 330 22.53 21.98 4.03
N THR A 331 21.44 21.29 3.77
CA THR A 331 21.31 19.84 3.93
C THR A 331 21.91 19.13 2.72
N GLN A 332 23.20 18.79 2.80
CA GLN A 332 23.69 17.56 2.18
C GLN A 332 23.42 16.42 3.16
N ASN A 333 22.81 15.34 2.65
CA ASN A 333 22.27 14.18 3.38
C ASN A 333 21.10 14.47 4.34
N ILE A 334 19.89 14.53 3.78
CA ILE A 334 18.73 14.02 4.49
C ILE A 334 18.06 12.98 3.61
N ASN A 335 17.83 11.80 4.19
CA ASN A 335 16.96 10.76 3.67
C ASN A 335 15.67 11.37 3.10
N LYS A 336 15.23 10.84 1.96
CA LYS A 336 13.88 11.03 1.41
C LYS A 336 12.88 10.81 2.56
N TYR A 337 12.27 11.88 3.07
CA TYR A 337 11.30 11.81 4.16
C TYR A 337 10.07 11.04 3.66
N ILE A 338 9.89 9.81 4.10
CA ILE A 338 8.62 9.09 3.95
C ILE A 338 7.72 9.60 5.07
N PHE A 339 6.61 10.26 4.75
CA PHE A 339 5.67 10.77 5.76
C PHE A 339 4.90 9.60 6.40
N GLU A 340 4.44 9.76 7.65
CA GLU A 340 3.68 8.72 8.38
C GLU A 340 2.43 8.23 7.61
N GLU A 341 1.79 9.10 6.82
CA GLU A 341 0.64 8.74 5.96
C GLU A 341 1.05 7.98 4.68
N ASP A 342 2.26 8.23 4.14
CA ASP A 342 2.78 7.46 3.01
C ASP A 342 3.04 6.00 3.44
N LEU A 343 3.42 5.79 4.71
CA LEU A 343 3.61 4.45 5.27
C LEU A 343 2.29 3.70 5.46
N SER A 344 1.20 4.37 5.87
CA SER A 344 -0.11 3.71 5.94
C SER A 344 -0.54 3.14 4.58
N PHE A 345 -0.40 3.93 3.50
CA PHE A 345 -0.76 3.47 2.16
C PHE A 345 0.18 2.35 1.68
N VAL A 346 1.49 2.48 1.92
CA VAL A 346 2.46 1.43 1.63
C VAL A 346 2.12 0.14 2.37
N VAL A 347 1.68 0.22 3.63
CA VAL A 347 1.27 -0.94 4.41
C VAL A 347 0.05 -1.59 3.76
N ASP A 348 -0.97 -0.81 3.38
CA ASP A 348 -2.15 -1.34 2.68
C ASP A 348 -1.76 -2.04 1.37
N GLU A 349 -0.92 -1.43 0.54
CA GLU A 349 -0.42 -2.03 -0.70
C GLU A 349 0.39 -3.30 -0.46
N LEU A 350 1.21 -3.35 0.59
CA LEU A 350 1.98 -4.54 0.96
C LEU A 350 1.05 -5.68 1.42
N VAL A 351 0.00 -5.38 2.17
CA VAL A 351 -1.00 -6.38 2.58
C VAL A 351 -1.79 -6.88 1.39
N ASP A 352 -2.22 -5.98 0.50
CA ASP A 352 -2.96 -6.32 -0.71
C ASP A 352 -2.10 -7.16 -1.66
N LEU A 353 -0.85 -6.77 -1.90
CA LEU A 353 0.13 -7.54 -2.68
C LEU A 353 0.30 -8.94 -2.09
N TYR A 354 0.53 -9.05 -0.77
CA TYR A 354 0.65 -10.34 -0.11
C TYR A 354 -0.59 -11.21 -0.36
N PHE A 355 -1.78 -10.66 -0.13
CA PHE A 355 -3.01 -11.43 -0.15
C PHE A 355 -3.43 -11.81 -1.57
N GLU A 356 -3.14 -10.97 -2.56
CA GLU A 356 -3.29 -11.30 -3.98
C GLU A 356 -2.42 -12.50 -4.36
N GLU A 357 -1.15 -12.51 -3.97
CA GLU A 357 -0.25 -13.63 -4.27
C GLU A 357 -0.62 -14.91 -3.51
N VAL A 358 -1.16 -14.80 -2.29
CA VAL A 358 -1.77 -15.93 -1.56
C VAL A 358 -2.96 -16.51 -2.34
N ASN A 359 -3.84 -15.66 -2.87
CA ASN A 359 -5.00 -16.10 -3.65
C ASN A 359 -4.63 -16.71 -5.01
N LYS A 360 -3.47 -16.35 -5.59
CA LYS A 360 -2.88 -17.06 -6.74
C LYS A 360 -2.27 -18.41 -6.37
N GLY A 361 -2.11 -18.70 -5.07
CA GLY A 361 -1.47 -19.93 -4.57
C GLY A 361 0.06 -19.90 -4.67
N LYS A 362 0.67 -18.72 -4.75
CA LYS A 362 2.12 -18.56 -4.90
C LYS A 362 2.86 -18.97 -3.62
N GLU A 363 4.01 -19.63 -3.74
CA GLU A 363 4.81 -20.11 -2.59
C GLU A 363 5.24 -19.01 -1.61
N GLU A 364 5.31 -19.35 -0.33
CA GLU A 364 5.63 -18.41 0.76
C GLU A 364 6.96 -17.68 0.57
N LYS A 365 8.02 -18.41 0.19
CA LYS A 365 9.35 -17.84 -0.09
C LYS A 365 9.28 -16.77 -1.18
N MET A 366 8.47 -16.99 -2.22
CA MET A 366 8.30 -16.03 -3.29
C MET A 366 7.47 -14.83 -2.84
N ARG A 367 6.38 -15.04 -2.08
CA ARG A 367 5.59 -13.94 -1.50
C ARG A 367 6.44 -13.04 -0.60
N LYS A 368 7.31 -13.64 0.24
CA LYS A 368 8.29 -12.90 1.04
C LYS A 368 9.22 -12.07 0.16
N GLN A 369 9.75 -12.66 -0.92
CA GLN A 369 10.61 -11.94 -1.84
C GLN A 369 9.89 -10.80 -2.57
N ASP A 370 8.62 -10.96 -2.95
CA ASP A 370 7.83 -9.90 -3.58
C ASP A 370 7.63 -8.71 -2.64
N ILE A 371 7.36 -8.97 -1.36
CA ILE A 371 7.28 -7.93 -0.32
C ILE A 371 8.60 -7.20 -0.15
N LEU A 372 9.72 -7.92 -0.07
CA LEU A 372 11.06 -7.30 0.03
C LEU A 372 11.41 -6.51 -1.24
N ASN A 373 11.12 -7.07 -2.42
CA ASN A 373 11.32 -6.38 -3.69
C ASN A 373 10.47 -5.12 -3.78
N TYR A 374 9.24 -5.13 -3.28
CA TYR A 374 8.38 -3.95 -3.26
C TYR A 374 9.02 -2.83 -2.43
N ILE A 375 9.51 -3.17 -1.24
CA ILE A 375 10.19 -2.23 -0.33
C ILE A 375 11.46 -1.68 -1.00
N ASP A 376 12.30 -2.56 -1.54
CA ASP A 376 13.58 -2.20 -2.16
C ASP A 376 13.37 -1.35 -3.43
N ASN A 377 12.44 -1.76 -4.31
CA ASN A 377 12.15 -1.04 -5.55
C ASN A 377 11.65 0.37 -5.25
N ASN A 378 10.82 0.55 -4.22
CA ASN A 378 10.29 1.84 -3.80
C ASN A 378 11.27 2.69 -2.99
N GLU A 379 12.53 2.26 -2.83
CA GLU A 379 13.56 2.93 -2.01
C GLU A 379 13.09 3.14 -0.54
N LEU A 380 12.21 2.26 -0.05
CA LEU A 380 11.68 2.31 1.30
C LEU A 380 12.66 1.65 2.26
N LYS A 381 12.77 2.18 3.48
CA LYS A 381 13.56 1.53 4.52
C LYS A 381 12.70 0.62 5.37
N LEU A 382 13.01 -0.67 5.32
CA LEU A 382 12.34 -1.70 6.11
C LEU A 382 12.29 -1.36 7.62
N GLN A 383 13.37 -0.78 8.16
CA GLN A 383 13.44 -0.34 9.56
C GLN A 383 12.47 0.81 9.88
N GLU A 384 12.31 1.77 8.96
CA GLU A 384 11.38 2.90 9.13
C GLU A 384 9.92 2.41 9.09
N ILE A 385 9.58 1.49 8.17
CA ILE A 385 8.26 0.85 8.12
C ILE A 385 7.95 0.15 9.45
N HIS A 386 8.91 -0.58 10.00
CA HIS A 386 8.72 -1.34 11.22
C HIS A 386 8.60 -0.48 12.48
N GLU A 387 9.45 0.53 12.64
CA GLU A 387 9.31 1.49 13.74
C GLU A 387 7.95 2.20 13.68
N TRP A 388 7.48 2.52 12.47
CA TRP A 388 6.16 3.08 12.27
C TRP A 388 5.03 2.12 12.67
N LEU A 389 5.09 0.85 12.25
CA LEU A 389 4.10 -0.18 12.62
C LEU A 389 4.02 -0.42 14.14
N ILE A 390 5.16 -0.35 14.84
CA ILE A 390 5.18 -0.47 16.31
C ILE A 390 4.45 0.70 16.97
N ASN A 391 4.61 1.90 16.41
CA ASN A 391 4.02 3.13 16.96
C ASN A 391 2.55 3.35 16.55
N ASN A 392 2.07 2.70 15.50
CA ASN A 392 0.73 2.88 14.92
C ASN A 392 -0.07 1.57 14.92
N GLN A 393 -0.63 1.22 16.09
CA GLN A 393 -1.37 -0.04 16.32
C GLN A 393 -2.89 0.14 16.39
N ASP A 394 -3.49 0.79 15.41
CA ASP A 394 -4.94 1.04 15.33
C ASP A 394 -5.59 0.50 14.05
N GLY A 395 -4.81 0.20 13.01
CA GLY A 395 -5.27 -0.38 11.75
C GLY A 395 -5.15 -1.92 11.67
N SER A 396 -6.12 -2.57 11.02
CA SER A 396 -6.11 -4.03 10.83
C SER A 396 -4.94 -4.50 9.96
N ASN A 397 -4.60 -3.75 8.91
CA ASN A 397 -3.44 -3.99 8.05
C ASN A 397 -2.12 -3.74 8.77
N PHE A 398 -2.09 -2.82 9.74
CA PHE A 398 -0.88 -2.50 10.50
C PHE A 398 -0.54 -3.64 11.45
N TYR A 399 -1.55 -4.14 12.19
CA TYR A 399 -1.41 -5.36 12.98
C TYR A 399 -0.98 -6.55 12.13
N TYR A 400 -1.59 -6.71 10.95
CA TYR A 400 -1.24 -7.81 10.07
C TYR A 400 0.22 -7.74 9.60
N LEU A 401 0.67 -6.60 9.06
CA LEU A 401 2.01 -6.51 8.47
C LEU A 401 3.10 -6.64 9.54
N LEU A 402 2.88 -6.06 10.73
CA LEU A 402 3.79 -6.26 11.87
C LEU A 402 3.83 -7.74 12.28
N GLY A 403 2.67 -8.40 12.35
CA GLY A 403 2.57 -9.83 12.61
C GLY A 403 3.30 -10.66 11.56
N TYR A 404 3.19 -10.29 10.29
CA TYR A 404 3.90 -10.94 9.19
C TYR A 404 5.42 -10.77 9.29
N PHE A 405 5.92 -9.58 9.64
CA PHE A 405 7.36 -9.37 9.86
C PHE A 405 7.91 -10.23 10.99
N ASN A 406 7.17 -10.32 12.10
CA ASN A 406 7.51 -11.18 13.24
C ASN A 406 7.45 -12.66 12.85
N PHE A 407 6.43 -13.09 12.10
CA PHE A 407 6.29 -14.48 11.67
C PHE A 407 7.46 -14.91 10.78
N GLN A 408 7.86 -14.06 9.84
CA GLN A 408 8.88 -14.34 8.83
C GLN A 408 10.32 -14.09 9.30
N GLY A 409 10.51 -13.49 10.48
CA GLY A 409 11.82 -12.98 10.91
C GLY A 409 12.40 -12.00 9.90
N ILE A 410 11.57 -11.10 9.35
CA ILE A 410 12.03 -10.08 8.40
C ILE A 410 12.90 -9.04 9.12
N ILE A 411 12.60 -8.76 10.40
CA ILE A 411 13.36 -7.87 11.25
C ILE A 411 13.67 -8.61 12.55
N GLY A 412 14.93 -8.99 12.72
CA GLY A 412 15.36 -9.83 13.84
C GLY A 412 14.98 -11.30 13.67
N GLU A 413 14.90 -12.01 14.80
CA GLU A 413 14.54 -13.43 14.83
C GLU A 413 13.01 -13.61 14.73
N ALA A 414 12.58 -14.69 14.08
CA ALA A 414 11.16 -14.99 13.94
C ALA A 414 10.50 -15.25 15.31
N ASN A 415 9.38 -14.56 15.57
CA ASN A 415 8.56 -14.73 16.77
C ASN A 415 7.12 -15.10 16.39
N LYS A 416 6.88 -16.41 16.22
CA LYS A 416 5.57 -16.95 15.81
C LYS A 416 4.46 -16.70 16.84
N GLN A 417 4.81 -16.66 18.13
CA GLN A 417 3.84 -16.40 19.20
C GLN A 417 3.31 -14.96 19.12
N GLU A 418 4.21 -13.98 19.07
CA GLU A 418 3.82 -12.57 18.93
C GLU A 418 3.09 -12.29 17.60
N ALA A 419 3.53 -12.92 16.51
CA ALA A 419 2.84 -12.86 15.23
C ALA A 419 1.38 -13.32 15.34
N SER A 420 1.14 -14.40 16.08
CA SER A 420 -0.22 -14.93 16.27
C SER A 420 -1.14 -13.97 17.01
N GLU A 421 -0.64 -13.27 18.03
CA GLU A 421 -1.40 -12.28 18.79
C GLU A 421 -1.78 -11.09 17.91
N LEU A 422 -0.86 -10.66 17.04
CA LEU A 422 -1.08 -9.60 16.07
C LEU A 422 -2.08 -10.02 14.98
N PHE A 423 -1.97 -11.25 14.45
CA PHE A 423 -2.96 -11.78 13.51
C PHE A 423 -4.34 -11.93 14.14
N GLN A 424 -4.45 -12.34 15.40
CA GLN A 424 -5.75 -12.38 16.10
C GLN A 424 -6.38 -10.98 16.20
N LYS A 425 -5.59 -9.95 16.53
CA LYS A 425 -6.07 -8.54 16.54
C LYS A 425 -6.53 -8.10 15.16
N ALA A 426 -5.72 -8.33 14.13
CA ALA A 426 -6.04 -7.98 12.74
C ALA A 426 -7.29 -8.71 12.23
N ALA A 427 -7.40 -10.02 12.48
CA ALA A 427 -8.54 -10.84 12.08
C ALA A 427 -9.83 -10.40 12.75
N LYS A 428 -9.79 -10.00 14.04
CA LYS A 428 -10.94 -9.44 14.77
C LYS A 428 -11.43 -8.13 14.14
N LEU A 429 -10.54 -7.36 13.53
CA LEU A 429 -10.87 -6.14 12.76
C LEU A 429 -11.23 -6.42 11.30
N GLY A 430 -11.32 -7.69 10.90
CA GLY A 430 -11.78 -8.11 9.56
C GLY A 430 -10.69 -8.27 8.51
N ASN A 431 -9.40 -8.24 8.86
CA ASN A 431 -8.33 -8.46 7.89
C ASN A 431 -8.30 -9.92 7.40
N ASN A 432 -8.46 -10.13 6.09
CA ASN A 432 -8.58 -11.47 5.49
C ASN A 432 -7.24 -12.22 5.38
N ALA A 433 -6.12 -11.50 5.19
CA ALA A 433 -4.78 -12.10 5.17
C ALA A 433 -4.41 -12.68 6.55
N ALA A 434 -4.77 -11.96 7.62
CA ALA A 434 -4.63 -12.41 8.99
C ALA A 434 -5.50 -13.64 9.27
N GLN A 435 -6.75 -13.65 8.81
CA GLN A 435 -7.63 -14.81 8.93
C GLN A 435 -7.03 -16.05 8.25
N TYR A 436 -6.45 -15.88 7.06
CA TYR A 436 -5.80 -16.96 6.33
C TYR A 436 -4.56 -17.50 7.07
N ASN A 437 -3.66 -16.62 7.52
CA ASN A 437 -2.46 -17.05 8.25
C ASN A 437 -2.82 -17.70 9.59
N LEU A 438 -3.79 -17.13 10.31
CA LEU A 438 -4.23 -17.68 11.58
C LEU A 438 -4.89 -19.05 11.40
N ALA A 439 -5.62 -19.28 10.31
CA ALA A 439 -6.17 -20.60 9.99
C ALA A 439 -5.06 -21.64 9.82
N ASN A 440 -4.01 -21.34 9.04
CA ASN A 440 -2.84 -22.23 8.91
C ASN A 440 -2.11 -22.44 10.24
N MET A 441 -1.89 -21.38 11.02
CA MET A 441 -1.24 -21.50 12.34
C MET A 441 -2.02 -22.40 13.30
N TYR A 442 -3.36 -22.38 13.28
CA TYR A 442 -4.19 -23.29 14.07
C TYR A 442 -4.18 -24.74 13.56
N ILE A 443 -3.87 -24.97 12.27
CA ILE A 443 -3.67 -26.31 11.71
C ILE A 443 -2.32 -26.86 12.17
N ASP A 444 -1.27 -26.06 12.00
CA ASP A 444 0.11 -26.52 12.19
C ASP A 444 0.52 -26.49 13.67
N GLY A 445 -0.12 -25.65 14.48
CA GLY A 445 0.26 -25.39 15.87
C GLY A 445 1.47 -24.46 15.98
N GLU A 446 1.65 -23.58 15.00
CA GLU A 446 2.79 -22.70 14.92
C GLU A 446 2.54 -21.40 15.68
N GLY A 447 3.21 -21.19 16.81
CA GLY A 447 3.05 -19.98 17.63
C GLY A 447 1.73 -19.92 18.43
N VAL A 448 0.81 -20.85 18.18
CA VAL A 448 -0.45 -21.06 18.92
C VAL A 448 -0.73 -22.56 19.07
N ASP A 449 -1.50 -22.92 20.09
CA ASP A 449 -2.02 -24.29 20.19
C ASP A 449 -2.91 -24.63 18.98
N LYS A 450 -2.86 -25.88 18.54
CA LYS A 450 -3.72 -26.39 17.46
C LYS A 450 -5.19 -26.20 17.84
N ASP A 451 -5.96 -25.60 16.93
CA ASP A 451 -7.40 -25.36 17.10
C ASP A 451 -8.11 -25.58 15.76
N TYR A 452 -8.33 -26.84 15.43
CA TYR A 452 -8.92 -27.22 14.14
C TYR A 452 -10.33 -26.64 13.92
N LYS A 453 -11.08 -26.41 15.00
CA LYS A 453 -12.39 -25.79 14.90
C LYS A 453 -12.28 -24.35 14.43
N LYS A 454 -11.39 -23.54 15.02
CA LYS A 454 -11.16 -22.17 14.54
C LYS A 454 -10.54 -22.14 13.15
N ALA A 455 -9.64 -23.05 12.82
CA ALA A 455 -9.09 -23.17 11.47
C ALA A 455 -10.20 -23.38 10.43
N PHE A 456 -11.15 -24.28 10.70
CA PHE A 456 -12.30 -24.53 9.85
C PHE A 456 -13.21 -23.30 9.73
N GLU A 457 -13.56 -22.66 10.85
CA GLU A 457 -14.42 -21.47 10.87
C GLU A 457 -13.82 -20.30 10.05
N LEU A 458 -12.52 -20.06 10.18
CA LEU A 458 -11.80 -19.04 9.40
C LEU A 458 -11.76 -19.39 7.91
N SER A 459 -11.46 -20.64 7.58
CA SER A 459 -11.42 -21.13 6.19
C SER A 459 -12.79 -21.02 5.51
N LEU A 460 -13.85 -21.39 6.23
CA LEU A 460 -15.23 -21.27 5.76
C LEU A 460 -15.59 -19.79 5.51
N GLY A 461 -15.30 -18.89 6.45
CA GLY A 461 -15.58 -17.46 6.29
C GLY A 461 -14.82 -16.81 5.13
N LEU A 462 -13.59 -17.25 4.83
CA LEU A 462 -12.85 -16.80 3.65
C LEU A 462 -13.44 -17.36 2.35
N ALA A 463 -13.88 -18.63 2.36
CA ALA A 463 -14.51 -19.26 1.21
C ALA A 463 -15.87 -18.64 0.86
N GLU A 464 -16.66 -18.24 1.86
CA GLU A 464 -17.93 -17.52 1.67
C GLU A 464 -17.74 -16.14 1.02
N LYS A 465 -16.59 -15.49 1.25
CA LYS A 465 -16.16 -14.25 0.58
C LYS A 465 -15.53 -14.49 -0.79
N GLU A 466 -15.50 -15.75 -1.25
CA GLU A 466 -14.91 -16.18 -2.51
C GLU A 466 -13.39 -15.96 -2.64
N TYR A 467 -12.66 -15.89 -1.52
CA TYR A 467 -11.20 -15.89 -1.56
C TYR A 467 -10.69 -17.28 -1.91
N LEU A 468 -9.94 -17.37 -3.01
CA LEU A 468 -9.46 -18.61 -3.61
C LEU A 468 -8.58 -19.40 -2.63
N SER A 469 -7.75 -18.71 -1.85
CA SER A 469 -6.93 -19.35 -0.82
C SER A 469 -7.77 -19.97 0.30
N GLY A 470 -8.87 -19.29 0.68
CA GLY A 470 -9.85 -19.80 1.64
C GLY A 470 -10.64 -20.99 1.12
N ILE A 471 -11.06 -20.96 -0.15
CA ILE A 471 -11.74 -22.09 -0.81
C ILE A 471 -10.79 -23.31 -0.85
N ASN A 472 -9.53 -23.10 -1.24
CA ASN A 472 -8.54 -24.18 -1.23
C ASN A 472 -8.29 -24.73 0.18
N LEU A 473 -8.18 -23.86 1.19
CA LEU A 473 -7.97 -24.28 2.58
C LEU A 473 -9.19 -25.02 3.15
N LEU A 474 -10.40 -24.61 2.77
CA LEU A 474 -11.63 -25.34 3.11
C LEU A 474 -11.65 -26.75 2.50
N GLY A 475 -11.17 -26.89 1.26
CA GLY A 475 -10.95 -28.20 0.64
C GLY A 475 -10.00 -29.08 1.46
N TYR A 476 -8.89 -28.49 1.93
CA TYR A 476 -7.94 -29.17 2.82
C TYR A 476 -8.60 -29.61 4.13
N CYS A 477 -9.44 -28.76 4.73
CA CYS A 477 -10.16 -29.14 5.93
C CYS A 477 -11.10 -30.33 5.72
N TYR A 478 -11.82 -30.38 4.60
CA TYR A 478 -12.67 -31.53 4.27
C TYR A 478 -11.87 -32.79 3.95
N LYS A 479 -10.71 -32.68 3.31
CA LYS A 479 -9.85 -33.83 3.00
C LYS A 479 -9.35 -34.53 4.26
N TYR A 480 -8.86 -33.76 5.23
CA TYR A 480 -8.18 -34.29 6.42
C TYR A 480 -9.02 -34.24 7.71
N GLY A 481 -10.26 -33.78 7.64
CA GLY A 481 -11.14 -33.67 8.81
C GLY A 481 -10.69 -32.60 9.81
N ILE A 482 -10.12 -31.49 9.33
CA ILE A 482 -9.70 -30.38 10.19
C ILE A 482 -10.94 -29.59 10.61
N GLY A 483 -11.40 -29.83 11.84
CA GLY A 483 -12.53 -29.10 12.43
C GLY A 483 -13.90 -29.48 11.86
N THR A 484 -13.94 -30.50 11.01
CA THR A 484 -15.11 -31.07 10.35
C THR A 484 -14.89 -32.58 10.16
N ASP A 485 -15.94 -33.32 9.85
CA ASP A 485 -15.79 -34.71 9.36
C ASP A 485 -15.12 -34.72 7.98
N ILE A 486 -14.36 -35.79 7.71
CA ILE A 486 -13.77 -36.05 6.38
C ILE A 486 -14.89 -36.12 5.34
N ASN A 487 -14.72 -35.39 4.24
CA ASN A 487 -15.68 -35.38 3.14
C ASN A 487 -14.96 -35.17 1.80
N GLU A 488 -14.66 -36.28 1.13
CA GLU A 488 -13.93 -36.27 -0.15
C GLU A 488 -14.68 -35.51 -1.25
N GLN A 489 -16.00 -35.64 -1.30
CA GLN A 489 -16.82 -34.95 -2.31
C GLN A 489 -16.73 -33.42 -2.16
N LYS A 490 -16.89 -32.91 -0.93
CA LYS A 490 -16.75 -31.46 -0.66
C LYS A 490 -15.32 -30.97 -0.84
N SER A 491 -14.33 -31.81 -0.52
CA SER A 491 -12.92 -31.52 -0.80
C SER A 491 -12.70 -31.33 -2.31
N PHE A 492 -13.18 -32.27 -3.12
CA PHE A 492 -13.10 -32.22 -4.58
C PHE A 492 -13.78 -30.97 -5.13
N GLU A 493 -15.02 -30.70 -4.72
CA GLU A 493 -15.78 -29.51 -5.16
C GLU A 493 -15.05 -28.20 -4.82
N SER A 494 -14.43 -28.12 -3.64
CA SER A 494 -13.68 -26.94 -3.20
C SER A 494 -12.40 -26.76 -4.02
N TYR A 495 -11.61 -27.81 -4.22
CA TYR A 495 -10.41 -27.72 -5.07
C TYR A 495 -10.75 -27.42 -6.52
N GLN A 496 -11.82 -28.02 -7.06
CA GLN A 496 -12.30 -27.73 -8.40
C GLN A 496 -12.71 -26.26 -8.55
N LYS A 497 -13.41 -25.70 -7.54
CA LYS A 497 -13.76 -24.27 -7.55
C LYS A 497 -12.51 -23.39 -7.49
N ALA A 498 -11.54 -23.67 -6.61
CA ALA A 498 -10.30 -22.91 -6.51
C ALA A 498 -9.46 -22.97 -7.80
N ALA A 499 -9.34 -24.16 -8.39
CA ALA A 499 -8.64 -24.40 -9.65
C ALA A 499 -9.27 -23.60 -10.82
N ASN A 500 -10.60 -23.67 -10.97
CA ASN A 500 -11.33 -22.94 -12.02
C ASN A 500 -11.16 -21.42 -11.94
N LEU A 501 -10.87 -20.89 -10.76
CA LEU A 501 -10.61 -19.47 -10.53
C LEU A 501 -9.12 -19.10 -10.66
N GLY A 502 -8.24 -20.06 -10.97
CA GLY A 502 -6.81 -19.82 -11.22
C GLY A 502 -5.91 -19.95 -10.00
N ASN A 503 -6.35 -20.59 -8.91
CA ASN A 503 -5.48 -20.87 -7.77
C ASN A 503 -4.54 -22.04 -8.07
N SER A 504 -3.23 -21.82 -8.03
CA SER A 504 -2.26 -22.84 -8.40
C SER A 504 -2.16 -24.01 -7.40
N ASN A 505 -2.40 -23.76 -6.10
CA ASN A 505 -2.53 -24.82 -5.10
C ASN A 505 -3.79 -25.66 -5.33
N GLY A 506 -4.90 -25.00 -5.69
CA GLY A 506 -6.15 -25.66 -6.07
C GLY A 506 -6.00 -26.55 -7.30
N LEU A 507 -5.25 -26.11 -8.31
CA LEU A 507 -4.90 -26.93 -9.48
C LEU A 507 -4.11 -28.18 -9.08
N ASN A 508 -3.06 -28.04 -8.27
CA ASN A 508 -2.30 -29.18 -7.77
C ASN A 508 -3.18 -30.13 -6.94
N ASN A 509 -3.97 -29.60 -6.01
CA ASN A 509 -4.83 -30.42 -5.16
C ASN A 509 -5.94 -31.14 -5.93
N LEU A 510 -6.47 -30.50 -6.98
CA LEU A 510 -7.41 -31.15 -7.88
C LEU A 510 -6.73 -32.24 -8.71
N GLY A 511 -5.48 -32.03 -9.14
CA GLY A 511 -4.67 -33.07 -9.79
C GLY A 511 -4.53 -34.30 -8.89
N ILE A 512 -4.23 -34.08 -7.60
CA ILE A 512 -4.15 -35.15 -6.58
C ILE A 512 -5.49 -35.87 -6.44
N CYS A 513 -6.63 -35.16 -6.51
CA CYS A 513 -7.93 -35.79 -6.49
C CYS A 513 -8.14 -36.75 -7.67
N TYR A 514 -7.72 -36.39 -8.89
CA TYR A 514 -7.81 -37.28 -10.05
C TYR A 514 -6.75 -38.40 -10.02
N GLU A 515 -5.58 -38.18 -9.44
CA GLU A 515 -4.56 -39.21 -9.29
C GLU A 515 -5.03 -40.35 -8.37
N TYR A 516 -5.64 -40.01 -7.22
CA TYR A 516 -6.04 -40.99 -6.21
C TYR A 516 -7.55 -41.29 -6.17
N GLY A 517 -8.35 -40.66 -7.03
CA GLY A 517 -9.80 -40.82 -7.03
C GLY A 517 -10.50 -40.25 -5.79
N THR A 518 -9.98 -39.15 -5.21
CA THR A 518 -10.59 -38.51 -4.03
C THR A 518 -11.79 -37.66 -4.45
N GLY A 519 -13.01 -38.15 -4.18
CA GLY A 519 -14.26 -37.46 -4.56
C GLY A 519 -14.55 -37.46 -6.06
N THR A 520 -13.81 -38.25 -6.85
CA THR A 520 -13.95 -38.42 -8.31
C THR A 520 -13.38 -39.78 -8.72
N ASP A 521 -13.61 -40.22 -9.96
CA ASP A 521 -12.90 -41.37 -10.52
C ASP A 521 -11.43 -41.01 -10.82
N ILE A 522 -10.55 -42.02 -10.80
CA ILE A 522 -9.14 -41.88 -11.16
C ILE A 522 -9.01 -41.50 -12.64
N ASP A 523 -8.23 -40.46 -12.93
CA ASP A 523 -7.93 -39.97 -14.28
C ASP A 523 -6.51 -39.38 -14.33
N GLU A 524 -5.53 -40.22 -14.66
CA GLU A 524 -4.12 -39.82 -14.73
C GLU A 524 -3.84 -38.76 -15.80
N GLN A 525 -4.58 -38.78 -16.91
CA GLN A 525 -4.42 -37.81 -17.99
C GLN A 525 -4.83 -36.42 -17.49
N LYS A 526 -5.96 -36.34 -16.79
CA LYS A 526 -6.44 -35.09 -16.21
C LYS A 526 -5.56 -34.61 -15.07
N ALA A 527 -5.05 -35.51 -14.23
CA ALA A 527 -4.06 -35.18 -13.21
C ALA A 527 -2.81 -34.55 -13.83
N PHE A 528 -2.26 -35.15 -14.89
CA PHE A 528 -1.12 -34.62 -15.64
C PHE A 528 -1.37 -33.20 -16.18
N GLU A 529 -2.51 -32.96 -16.81
CA GLU A 529 -2.88 -31.63 -17.34
C GLU A 529 -2.95 -30.57 -16.23
N LEU A 530 -3.55 -30.90 -15.09
CA LEU A 530 -3.67 -30.01 -13.93
C LEU A 530 -2.31 -29.72 -13.28
N TYR A 531 -1.46 -30.73 -13.13
CA TYR A 531 -0.09 -30.53 -12.65
C TYR A 531 0.73 -29.67 -13.60
N GLN A 532 0.55 -29.85 -14.91
CA GLN A 532 1.20 -29.02 -15.92
C GLN A 532 0.77 -27.56 -15.83
N GLU A 533 -0.53 -27.29 -15.64
CA GLU A 533 -1.06 -25.95 -15.40
C GLU A 533 -0.54 -25.33 -14.10
N ALA A 534 -0.57 -26.09 -12.99
CA ALA A 534 -0.04 -25.63 -11.70
C ALA A 534 1.45 -25.27 -11.79
N ALA A 535 2.26 -26.12 -12.44
CA ALA A 535 3.68 -25.89 -12.67
C ALA A 535 3.93 -24.63 -13.52
N ASN A 536 3.11 -24.39 -14.56
CA ASN A 536 3.20 -23.20 -15.40
C ASN A 536 2.90 -21.90 -14.62
N LEU A 537 2.08 -21.98 -13.57
CA LEU A 537 1.81 -20.88 -12.65
C LEU A 537 2.86 -20.75 -11.53
N GLY A 538 3.93 -21.56 -11.55
CA GLY A 538 5.00 -21.49 -10.57
C GLY A 538 4.75 -22.27 -9.27
N ASN A 539 3.77 -23.18 -9.24
CA ASN A 539 3.49 -24.00 -8.06
C ASN A 539 4.57 -25.09 -7.88
N ALA A 540 5.25 -25.11 -6.74
CA ALA A 540 6.37 -26.03 -6.56
C ALA A 540 5.91 -27.48 -6.30
N ASN A 541 4.76 -27.66 -5.64
CA ASN A 541 4.14 -28.99 -5.53
C ASN A 541 3.71 -29.50 -6.90
N GLY A 542 3.07 -28.67 -7.72
CA GLY A 542 2.70 -29.00 -9.10
C GLY A 542 3.90 -29.36 -9.97
N MET A 543 5.04 -28.67 -9.81
CA MET A 543 6.29 -29.05 -10.48
C MET A 543 6.79 -30.43 -10.02
N ASN A 544 6.75 -30.73 -8.73
CA ASN A 544 7.12 -32.06 -8.23
C ASN A 544 6.17 -33.14 -8.75
N SER A 545 4.85 -32.93 -8.69
CA SER A 545 3.85 -33.89 -9.20
C SER A 545 3.98 -34.11 -10.70
N LEU A 546 4.23 -33.05 -11.48
CA LEU A 546 4.51 -33.16 -12.91
C LEU A 546 5.83 -33.91 -13.18
N GLY A 547 6.85 -33.69 -12.34
CA GLY A 547 8.10 -34.45 -12.38
C GLY A 547 7.84 -35.94 -12.18
N PHE A 548 7.00 -36.29 -11.21
CA PHE A 548 6.58 -37.66 -10.95
C PHE A 548 5.82 -38.28 -12.13
N CYS A 549 4.94 -37.53 -12.79
CA CYS A 549 4.28 -37.98 -14.01
C CYS A 549 5.28 -38.32 -15.11
N TYR A 550 6.29 -37.47 -15.36
CA TYR A 550 7.33 -37.75 -16.35
C TYR A 550 8.27 -38.88 -15.93
N GLU A 551 8.56 -39.06 -14.64
CA GLU A 551 9.40 -40.17 -14.17
C GLU A 551 8.70 -41.53 -14.37
N ASN A 552 7.40 -41.61 -14.09
CA ASN A 552 6.66 -42.87 -14.08
C ASN A 552 5.77 -43.11 -15.31
N GLY A 553 5.60 -42.11 -16.17
CA GLY A 553 4.70 -42.17 -17.32
C GLY A 553 3.21 -42.07 -16.96
N ALA A 554 2.86 -41.37 -15.87
CA ALA A 554 1.47 -41.18 -15.46
C ALA A 554 0.83 -40.06 -16.29
N GLY A 555 -0.15 -40.40 -17.13
CA GLY A 555 -0.80 -39.47 -18.07
C GLY A 555 0.12 -38.91 -19.17
N THR A 556 1.33 -39.45 -19.34
CA THR A 556 2.32 -38.99 -20.33
C THR A 556 3.37 -40.07 -20.60
N ASP A 557 4.24 -39.87 -21.58
CA ASP A 557 5.39 -40.75 -21.81
C ASP A 557 6.51 -40.49 -20.79
N ILE A 558 7.23 -41.53 -20.40
CA ILE A 558 8.40 -41.43 -19.51
C ILE A 558 9.45 -40.47 -20.11
N ASN A 559 9.90 -39.51 -19.31
CA ASN A 559 10.94 -38.55 -19.64
C ASN A 559 11.74 -38.14 -18.40
N GLU A 560 12.79 -38.91 -18.09
CA GLU A 560 13.63 -38.69 -16.92
C GLU A 560 14.32 -37.31 -16.91
N GLN A 561 14.70 -36.78 -18.07
CA GLN A 561 15.35 -35.46 -18.17
C GLN A 561 14.38 -34.35 -17.75
N LYS A 562 13.13 -34.40 -18.21
CA LYS A 562 12.10 -33.44 -17.78
C LYS A 562 11.76 -33.58 -16.30
N ALA A 563 11.69 -34.82 -15.79
CA ALA A 563 11.47 -35.07 -14.37
C ALA A 563 12.57 -34.39 -13.53
N PHE A 564 13.85 -34.63 -13.87
CA PHE A 564 14.99 -34.01 -13.21
C PHE A 564 14.91 -32.47 -13.21
N GLU A 565 14.63 -31.85 -14.37
CA GLU A 565 14.51 -30.39 -14.48
C GLU A 565 13.37 -29.82 -13.63
N LEU A 566 12.26 -30.54 -13.49
CA LEU A 566 11.11 -30.12 -12.69
C LEU A 566 11.37 -30.27 -11.19
N TYR A 567 11.97 -31.39 -10.76
CA TYR A 567 12.38 -31.57 -9.37
C TYR A 567 13.42 -30.52 -8.96
N GLN A 568 14.37 -30.19 -9.83
CA GLN A 568 15.33 -29.11 -9.58
C GLN A 568 14.62 -27.76 -9.38
N LYS A 569 13.67 -27.40 -10.26
CA LYS A 569 12.89 -26.15 -10.10
C LYS A 569 12.08 -26.13 -8.80
N ALA A 570 11.45 -27.25 -8.43
CA ALA A 570 10.72 -27.37 -7.18
C ALA A 570 11.65 -27.19 -5.97
N ALA A 571 12.83 -27.81 -5.99
CA ALA A 571 13.85 -27.68 -4.95
C ALA A 571 14.38 -26.24 -4.81
N ASP A 572 14.61 -25.54 -5.92
CA ASP A 572 15.07 -24.13 -5.93
C ASP A 572 14.03 -23.18 -5.28
N LEU A 573 12.75 -23.50 -5.42
CA LEU A 573 11.63 -22.82 -4.76
C LEU A 573 11.49 -23.19 -3.28
N GLY A 574 12.28 -24.13 -2.77
CA GLY A 574 12.29 -24.57 -1.37
C GLY A 574 11.29 -25.69 -1.05
N ASN A 575 10.74 -26.37 -2.06
CA ASN A 575 9.82 -27.47 -1.84
C ASN A 575 10.55 -28.71 -1.31
N ALA A 576 10.15 -29.20 -0.13
CA ALA A 576 10.84 -30.29 0.54
C ALA A 576 10.69 -31.63 -0.21
N SER A 577 9.50 -31.90 -0.78
CA SER A 577 9.24 -33.09 -1.59
C SER A 577 10.04 -33.07 -2.89
N GLY A 578 10.07 -31.95 -3.61
CA GLY A 578 10.90 -31.76 -4.81
C GLY A 578 12.40 -31.87 -4.51
N THR A 579 12.85 -31.39 -3.35
CA THR A 579 14.23 -31.56 -2.89
C THR A 579 14.56 -33.04 -2.64
N ASN A 580 13.64 -33.79 -2.02
CA ASN A 580 13.78 -35.24 -1.86
C ASN A 580 13.82 -35.97 -3.22
N SER A 581 12.90 -35.65 -4.12
CA SER A 581 12.84 -36.24 -5.47
C SER A 581 14.12 -35.95 -6.27
N LEU A 582 14.68 -34.75 -6.16
CA LEU A 582 15.98 -34.42 -6.74
C LEU A 582 17.11 -35.25 -6.11
N GLY A 583 17.06 -35.48 -4.79
CA GLY A 583 17.96 -36.41 -4.10
C GLY A 583 17.88 -37.83 -4.66
N CYS A 584 16.66 -38.33 -4.90
CA CYS A 584 16.41 -39.61 -5.56
C CYS A 584 17.00 -39.65 -6.97
N CYS A 585 16.89 -38.57 -7.74
CA CYS A 585 17.49 -38.49 -9.07
C CYS A 585 19.01 -38.67 -9.03
N TYR A 586 19.70 -37.98 -8.12
CA TYR A 586 21.15 -38.14 -7.95
C TYR A 586 21.55 -39.50 -7.36
N GLU A 587 20.72 -40.11 -6.51
CA GLU A 587 21.00 -41.45 -5.98
C GLU A 587 20.89 -42.53 -7.07
N LYS A 588 19.86 -42.43 -7.92
CA LYS A 588 19.49 -43.47 -8.91
C LYS A 588 19.98 -43.18 -10.33
N GLY A 589 20.41 -41.96 -10.62
CA GLY A 589 20.81 -41.51 -11.96
C GLY A 589 19.62 -41.20 -12.89
N VAL A 590 18.50 -40.69 -12.35
CA VAL A 590 17.31 -40.34 -13.14
C VAL A 590 17.51 -38.96 -13.76
N GLY A 591 17.70 -38.91 -15.09
CA GLY A 591 17.89 -37.66 -15.83
C GLY A 591 19.21 -36.93 -15.52
N THR A 592 20.12 -37.57 -14.80
CA THR A 592 21.44 -37.02 -14.41
C THR A 592 22.40 -38.16 -14.07
N ASP A 593 23.69 -37.86 -13.95
CA ASP A 593 24.68 -38.84 -13.48
C ASP A 593 24.51 -39.12 -11.98
N ILE A 594 24.82 -40.35 -11.56
CA ILE A 594 24.77 -40.74 -10.14
C ILE A 594 25.78 -39.90 -9.34
N ASP A 595 25.28 -39.22 -8.30
CA ASP A 595 26.08 -38.47 -7.33
C ASP A 595 25.52 -38.68 -5.90
N ILE A 596 26.06 -39.69 -5.22
CA ILE A 596 25.61 -40.07 -3.87
C ILE A 596 25.89 -38.96 -2.84
N GLN A 597 26.96 -38.18 -3.04
CA GLN A 597 27.28 -37.08 -2.12
C GLN A 597 26.24 -35.98 -2.26
N LYS A 598 25.84 -35.65 -3.49
CA LYS A 598 24.78 -34.67 -3.74
C LYS A 598 23.42 -35.15 -3.24
N ALA A 599 23.09 -36.42 -3.42
CA ALA A 599 21.88 -37.02 -2.87
C ALA A 599 21.84 -36.88 -1.33
N PHE A 600 22.95 -37.15 -0.65
CA PHE A 600 23.05 -36.95 0.81
C PHE A 600 22.77 -35.50 1.23
N GLU A 601 23.38 -34.52 0.57
CA GLU A 601 23.14 -33.10 0.86
C GLU A 601 21.67 -32.71 0.68
N LEU A 602 21.03 -33.21 -0.37
CA LEU A 602 19.63 -32.93 -0.69
C LEU A 602 18.65 -33.60 0.27
N TYR A 603 18.86 -34.89 0.60
CA TYR A 603 18.06 -35.56 1.63
C TYR A 603 18.23 -34.88 2.99
N GLN A 604 19.45 -34.48 3.34
CA GLN A 604 19.68 -33.74 4.58
C GLN A 604 18.93 -32.41 4.61
N LEU A 605 18.91 -31.67 3.50
CA LEU A 605 18.16 -30.42 3.37
C LEU A 605 16.65 -30.67 3.49
N ALA A 606 16.10 -31.61 2.72
CA ALA A 606 14.67 -31.94 2.75
C ALA A 606 14.21 -32.48 4.11
N ALA A 607 15.04 -33.29 4.78
CA ALA A 607 14.76 -33.82 6.11
C ALA A 607 14.67 -32.71 7.17
N ASN A 608 15.56 -31.71 7.08
CA ASN A 608 15.55 -30.52 7.94
C ASN A 608 14.33 -29.62 7.67
N LEU A 609 13.79 -29.64 6.44
CA LEU A 609 12.53 -29.00 6.08
C LEU A 609 11.29 -29.81 6.51
N GLY A 610 11.48 -30.96 7.18
CA GLY A 610 10.40 -31.77 7.73
C GLY A 610 9.88 -32.87 6.82
N ASN A 611 10.41 -33.06 5.61
CA ASN A 611 9.94 -34.12 4.72
C ASN A 611 10.24 -35.51 5.29
N ASP A 612 9.19 -36.27 5.55
CA ASP A 612 9.20 -37.60 6.16
C ASP A 612 9.94 -38.65 5.31
N HIS A 613 9.75 -38.62 3.99
CA HIS A 613 10.46 -39.51 3.06
C HIS A 613 11.97 -39.22 3.04
N ALA A 614 12.36 -37.94 3.04
CA ALA A 614 13.75 -37.53 3.11
C ALA A 614 14.40 -37.89 4.45
N GLN A 615 13.67 -37.77 5.56
CA GLN A 615 14.14 -38.23 6.88
C GLN A 615 14.42 -39.73 6.85
N PHE A 616 13.53 -40.53 6.25
CA PHE A 616 13.77 -41.96 6.06
C PHE A 616 14.96 -42.25 5.13
N ASN A 617 15.06 -41.59 3.99
CA ASN A 617 16.18 -41.75 3.05
C ASN A 617 17.53 -41.38 3.68
N LEU A 618 17.57 -40.29 4.45
CA LEU A 618 18.75 -39.87 5.21
C LEU A 618 19.10 -40.89 6.30
N ALA A 619 18.10 -41.46 6.98
CA ALA A 619 18.31 -42.52 7.95
C ALA A 619 18.95 -43.76 7.30
N LEU A 620 18.49 -44.17 6.11
CA LEU A 620 19.09 -45.24 5.33
C LEU A 620 20.54 -44.94 4.96
N MET A 621 20.86 -43.70 4.57
CA MET A 621 22.25 -43.31 4.25
C MET A 621 23.17 -43.45 5.46
N TYR A 622 22.73 -43.02 6.65
CA TYR A 622 23.48 -43.20 7.89
C TYR A 622 23.57 -44.66 8.33
N GLU A 623 22.53 -45.48 8.13
CA GLU A 623 22.53 -46.89 8.51
C GLU A 623 23.55 -47.71 7.69
N PHE A 624 23.58 -47.44 6.38
CA PHE A 624 24.39 -48.19 5.43
C PHE A 624 25.73 -47.53 5.07
N GLY A 625 25.95 -46.28 5.49
CA GLY A 625 27.15 -45.51 5.13
C GLY A 625 27.21 -45.16 3.64
N LYS A 626 26.06 -44.85 3.02
CA LYS A 626 26.00 -44.41 1.61
C LYS A 626 26.32 -42.91 1.57
N GLY A 627 27.44 -42.52 0.93
CA GLY A 627 27.83 -41.11 0.80
C GLY A 627 28.25 -40.40 2.09
N ILE A 628 28.21 -41.09 3.23
CA ILE A 628 28.58 -40.57 4.54
C ILE A 628 29.10 -41.70 5.42
N GLU A 629 29.82 -41.38 6.49
CA GLU A 629 30.19 -42.38 7.50
C GLU A 629 28.95 -42.96 8.18
N LYS A 630 28.96 -44.28 8.38
CA LYS A 630 27.88 -45.01 9.05
C LYS A 630 27.71 -44.51 10.50
N ASP A 631 26.48 -44.16 10.86
CA ASP A 631 26.11 -43.68 12.20
C ASP A 631 24.69 -44.16 12.57
N ILE A 632 24.62 -45.26 13.34
CA ILE A 632 23.34 -45.85 13.74
C ILE A 632 22.52 -44.93 14.65
N ASN A 633 23.17 -44.08 15.46
CA ASN A 633 22.44 -43.18 16.35
C ASN A 633 21.74 -42.09 15.55
N LYS A 634 22.42 -41.51 14.55
CA LYS A 634 21.78 -40.57 13.61
C LYS A 634 20.71 -41.22 12.74
N ALA A 635 20.94 -42.45 12.28
CA ALA A 635 19.92 -43.20 11.54
C ALA A 635 18.66 -43.39 12.39
N THR A 636 18.82 -43.83 13.64
CA THR A 636 17.69 -44.03 14.58
C THR A 636 16.96 -42.72 14.86
N TYR A 637 17.68 -41.61 15.07
CA TYR A 637 17.09 -40.29 15.25
C TYR A 637 16.18 -39.91 14.08
N TRP A 638 16.66 -40.08 12.84
CA TRP A 638 15.89 -39.72 11.65
C TRP A 638 14.73 -40.68 11.37
N TYR A 639 14.88 -41.98 11.63
CA TYR A 639 13.77 -42.92 11.59
C TYR A 639 12.65 -42.54 12.56
N ILE A 640 12.98 -42.17 13.81
CA ILE A 640 12.00 -41.69 14.81
C ILE A 640 11.24 -40.48 14.25
N LYS A 641 11.96 -39.50 13.69
CA LYS A 641 11.33 -38.30 13.13
C LYS A 641 10.36 -38.60 11.98
N SER A 642 10.74 -39.50 11.08
CA SER A 642 9.89 -39.92 9.96
C SER A 642 8.66 -40.70 10.45
N ALA A 643 8.85 -41.63 11.39
CA ALA A 643 7.79 -42.45 11.97
C ALA A 643 6.77 -41.65 12.79
N GLU A 644 7.21 -40.62 13.53
CA GLU A 644 6.35 -39.68 14.26
C GLU A 644 5.36 -38.94 13.35
N GLN A 645 5.71 -38.79 12.07
CA GLN A 645 4.86 -38.18 11.04
C GLN A 645 3.94 -39.19 10.34
N GLY A 646 4.04 -40.48 10.67
CA GLY A 646 3.20 -41.53 10.11
C GLY A 646 3.77 -42.26 8.90
N TYR A 647 5.07 -42.13 8.61
CA TYR A 647 5.69 -42.85 7.49
C TYR A 647 5.89 -44.34 7.85
N ASP A 648 5.15 -45.21 7.18
CA ASP A 648 5.03 -46.64 7.51
C ASP A 648 6.38 -47.38 7.46
N GLU A 649 7.21 -47.15 6.42
CA GLU A 649 8.50 -47.84 6.33
C GLU A 649 9.47 -47.44 7.45
N ALA A 650 9.36 -46.20 7.97
CA ALA A 650 10.14 -45.78 9.13
C ALA A 650 9.66 -46.46 10.42
N GLN A 651 8.34 -46.60 10.61
CA GLN A 651 7.76 -47.30 11.76
C GLN A 651 8.19 -48.77 11.78
N ASP A 652 8.07 -49.46 10.64
CA ASP A 652 8.52 -50.85 10.45
C ASP A 652 10.01 -51.01 10.77
N LYS A 653 10.81 -50.01 10.37
CA LYS A 653 12.26 -50.04 10.59
C LYS A 653 12.62 -49.83 12.06
N LEU A 654 11.94 -48.92 12.75
CA LEU A 654 12.12 -48.71 14.19
C LEU A 654 11.71 -49.93 14.99
N GLU A 655 10.61 -50.57 14.64
CA GLU A 655 10.17 -51.79 15.32
C GLU A 655 11.24 -52.89 15.21
N LYS A 656 11.86 -53.05 14.02
CA LYS A 656 12.99 -53.97 13.83
C LYS A 656 14.24 -53.56 14.62
N ILE A 657 14.55 -52.27 14.76
CA ILE A 657 15.70 -51.81 15.54
C ILE A 657 15.47 -52.05 17.03
N LEU A 658 14.29 -51.72 17.54
CA LEU A 658 13.90 -51.88 18.95
C LEU A 658 13.80 -53.36 19.36
N ASN A 659 13.35 -54.23 18.46
CA ASN A 659 13.27 -55.68 18.71
C ASN A 659 14.63 -56.41 18.63
N ASN A 660 15.70 -55.73 18.18
CA ASN A 660 17.06 -56.27 18.07
C ASN A 660 18.06 -55.67 19.09
N LEU A 661 17.59 -54.78 19.99
CA LEU A 661 18.31 -54.29 21.16
C LEU A 661 17.95 -55.15 22.38
#